data_AF-A0A4S3JAH3-F1
#
_entry.id   AF-A0A4S3JAH3-F1
#
_cell.length_a   1.000
_cell.length_b   1.000
_cell.length_c   1.000
_cell.angle_alpha   90.00
_cell.angle_beta   90.00
_cell.angle_gamma   90.00
#
_symmetry.space_group_name_H-M   'P 1'
#
loop_
_entity.id
_entity.type
_entity.pdbx_description
1 polymer ?
#
loop_
_entity_poly.entity_id
_entity_poly.type
_entity_poly.pdbx_seq_one_letter_code
_entity_poly.pdbx_strand_id
1 'polypeptide(L)'
;MAQSDGHLVDQIAQLNAARNLVLGDAAFYNQIVNGVLPIIGARARLELRRWGSEFLAETFASPALPAAQKEQLGTDVLQTIRDILLLPEGDKLVLTNIVQTAASLYPLVFRHVINHPEDREAWENVTAIKHDILRRWDSFPYPVKVCCIKFVQRVVQMQTHGLISDPRRPEQNETSLAIVPRNHAFLSLPNLEAEASGLLDRLLYVFQEESSDPLLVNATLNCLSVLVRSRQSVGNKIINAILNFFPAKHVRSPVTPTIRVGIKSMERTAKALMINILKRSPNHPLAGKMQHYVERLIQSRLETADDTSRKRASPSEPTDGLDSAKRARLDAETPPLLKIPPMPPGPNSYAQLYTLTNDAGLSSFDVKQLPADMLVKIVIPLLARVDQSLLNQAVDAIRMRYQTLQKQQSSQPPPEEDDDYEPEYQPMDVPEPMAEQTGAMSMDTADLEPDLVSLGPFVLPQPPPLSEEEAAEVGRSAVGRVFGMLASSDVAATAAKGKSQQQLGFARLAGSTFDRDAWVTMLTRLATRSPAGLEMQGKKSEDAASRRKPTISNSIRETLYRYILEDFRGRVNVGIMWLNEEWYNDRVQMKFAASQRVEEDEEASVPLHYDHWVLRLLDGFLPYLDSRDTKIFIRFLSEIPEVTIAITQRVASLAKDPERVNLCVHSLQYLILFRPPAREICLNALEDVYQSYEESRPAAGKVLAKWRPQKSDQHQPPPPSDQQQSTLTTRPATQSTDSASELRSTDPNPATPPASQNLEQQPSDPVPS
;
A
#
# COMPACT_ATOMS: atom_id res chain seq x y z
N MET A 1 20.94 36.95 -35.85
CA MET A 1 19.71 37.64 -36.27
C MET A 1 18.56 37.12 -35.41
N ALA A 2 18.18 37.85 -34.37
CA ALA A 2 17.10 37.49 -33.46
C ALA A 2 15.75 37.82 -34.13
N GLN A 3 15.14 36.82 -34.77
CA GLN A 3 13.74 36.91 -35.17
C GLN A 3 12.89 36.87 -33.90
N SER A 4 12.25 38.00 -33.60
CA SER A 4 11.46 38.33 -32.40
C SER A 4 10.62 37.19 -31.86
N ASP A 5 10.70 36.94 -30.55
CA ASP A 5 9.96 35.87 -29.83
C ASP A 5 8.44 35.91 -30.06
N GLY A 6 7.86 37.09 -30.34
CA GLY A 6 6.43 37.21 -30.66
C GLY A 6 5.99 36.39 -31.88
N HIS A 7 6.83 36.29 -32.92
CA HIS A 7 6.50 35.52 -34.12
C HIS A 7 6.45 34.00 -33.85
N LEU A 8 7.24 33.51 -32.89
CA LEU A 8 7.22 32.09 -32.51
C LEU A 8 5.94 31.75 -31.74
N VAL A 9 5.50 32.64 -30.86
CA VAL A 9 4.26 32.47 -30.10
C VAL A 9 3.07 32.41 -31.05
N ASP A 10 3.00 33.33 -32.02
CA ASP A 10 1.93 33.35 -33.02
C ASP A 10 1.94 32.09 -33.90
N GLN A 11 3.13 31.61 -34.32
CA GLN A 11 3.26 30.37 -35.05
C GLN A 11 2.77 29.15 -34.25
N ILE A 12 3.14 29.05 -32.98
CA ILE A 12 2.68 27.96 -32.10
C ILE A 12 1.16 28.05 -31.90
N ALA A 13 0.59 29.25 -31.76
CA ALA A 13 -0.86 29.44 -31.66
C ALA A 13 -1.59 28.96 -32.92
N GLN A 14 -1.07 29.28 -34.11
CA GLN A 14 -1.61 28.80 -35.38
C GLN A 14 -1.52 27.27 -35.51
N LEU A 15 -0.38 26.69 -35.11
CA LEU A 15 -0.21 25.23 -35.09
C LEU A 15 -1.20 24.57 -34.13
N ASN A 16 -1.42 25.12 -32.92
CA ASN A 16 -2.41 24.63 -31.98
C ASN A 16 -3.83 24.69 -32.55
N ALA A 17 -4.20 25.76 -33.26
CA ALA A 17 -5.49 25.84 -33.94
C ALA A 17 -5.63 24.73 -35.01
N ALA A 18 -4.58 24.45 -35.77
CA ALA A 18 -4.56 23.35 -36.74
C ALA A 18 -4.70 21.97 -36.07
N ARG A 19 -4.05 21.75 -34.91
CA ARG A 19 -4.22 20.52 -34.11
C ARG A 19 -5.64 20.37 -33.59
N ASN A 20 -6.28 21.44 -33.11
CA ASN A 20 -7.67 21.40 -32.67
C ASN A 20 -8.62 21.04 -33.81
N LEU A 21 -8.35 21.53 -35.03
CA LEU A 21 -9.18 21.22 -36.20
C LEU A 21 -9.15 19.73 -36.57
N VAL A 22 -7.97 19.08 -36.57
CA VAL A 22 -7.88 17.63 -36.84
C VAL A 22 -8.43 16.76 -35.71
N LEU A 23 -8.48 17.28 -34.49
CA LEU A 23 -9.11 16.59 -33.35
C LEU A 23 -10.63 16.66 -33.43
N GLY A 24 -11.18 17.76 -33.97
CA GLY A 24 -12.61 17.90 -34.24
C GLY A 24 -13.09 17.06 -35.42
N ASP A 25 -12.33 17.03 -36.51
CA ASP A 25 -12.64 16.24 -37.71
C ASP A 25 -11.39 15.61 -38.33
N ALA A 26 -11.39 14.27 -38.39
CA ALA A 26 -10.29 13.48 -38.91
C ALA A 26 -10.06 13.67 -40.43
N ALA A 27 -11.02 14.22 -41.18
CA ALA A 27 -10.86 14.50 -42.60
C ALA A 27 -9.70 15.49 -42.88
N PHE A 28 -9.39 16.38 -41.93
CA PHE A 28 -8.36 17.41 -42.10
C PHE A 28 -6.92 16.91 -41.88
N TYR A 29 -6.72 15.71 -41.34
CA TYR A 29 -5.35 15.19 -41.08
C TYR A 29 -4.48 15.20 -42.33
N ASN A 30 -5.02 14.78 -43.48
CA ASN A 30 -4.25 14.72 -44.72
C ASN A 30 -3.71 16.09 -45.15
N GLN A 31 -4.53 17.13 -45.04
CA GLN A 31 -4.15 18.48 -45.41
C GLN A 31 -3.18 19.09 -44.38
N ILE A 32 -3.48 18.93 -43.09
CA ILE A 32 -2.76 19.61 -42.03
C ILE A 32 -1.38 18.98 -41.80
N VAL A 33 -1.26 17.66 -41.84
CA VAL A 33 0.05 16.99 -41.74
C VAL A 33 0.97 17.49 -42.85
N ASN A 34 0.51 17.46 -44.10
CA ASN A 34 1.30 17.94 -45.24
C ASN A 34 1.64 19.43 -45.17
N GLY A 35 0.71 20.27 -44.69
CA GLY A 35 0.94 21.70 -44.51
C GLY A 35 1.97 22.03 -43.42
N VAL A 36 2.05 21.21 -42.38
CA VAL A 36 2.92 21.47 -41.22
C VAL A 36 4.32 20.89 -41.37
N LEU A 37 4.51 19.81 -42.15
CA LEU A 37 5.81 19.17 -42.35
C LEU A 37 6.97 20.13 -42.66
N PRO A 38 6.84 21.12 -43.56
CA PRO A 38 7.91 22.09 -43.84
C PRO A 38 8.29 22.97 -42.65
N ILE A 39 7.38 23.15 -41.69
CA ILE A 39 7.51 24.04 -40.52
C ILE A 39 8.21 23.33 -39.36
N ILE A 40 8.02 22.01 -39.23
CA ILE A 40 8.46 21.23 -38.06
C ILE A 40 9.70 20.37 -38.30
N GLY A 41 10.36 20.53 -39.45
CA GLY A 41 11.50 19.71 -39.86
C GLY A 41 12.77 19.90 -39.01
N ALA A 42 13.84 19.17 -39.36
CA ALA A 42 15.09 19.16 -38.60
C ALA A 42 15.75 20.55 -38.43
N ARG A 43 15.54 21.45 -39.40
CA ARG A 43 16.05 22.84 -39.38
C ARG A 43 15.17 23.81 -38.59
N ALA A 44 14.01 23.38 -38.11
CA ALA A 44 13.12 24.22 -37.34
C ALA A 44 13.66 24.49 -35.92
N ARG A 45 13.14 25.56 -35.29
CA ARG A 45 13.43 25.88 -33.88
C ARG A 45 12.99 24.72 -32.97
N LEU A 46 13.62 24.60 -31.81
CA LEU A 46 13.38 23.48 -30.90
C LEU A 46 11.91 23.37 -30.48
N GLU A 47 11.24 24.50 -30.24
CA GLU A 47 9.83 24.57 -29.83
C GLU A 47 8.91 24.01 -30.91
N LEU A 48 9.16 24.37 -32.18
CA LEU A 48 8.42 23.86 -33.34
C LEU A 48 8.69 22.37 -33.57
N ARG A 49 9.93 21.91 -33.38
CA ARG A 49 10.27 20.48 -33.45
C ARG A 49 9.59 19.68 -32.34
N ARG A 50 9.54 20.21 -31.11
CA ARG A 50 8.81 19.58 -29.99
C ARG A 50 7.34 19.43 -30.32
N TRP A 51 6.70 20.54 -30.70
CA TRP A 51 5.30 20.55 -31.12
C TRP A 51 5.03 19.57 -32.26
N GLY A 52 5.84 19.62 -33.31
CA GLY A 52 5.67 18.77 -34.49
C GLY A 52 5.88 17.30 -34.21
N SER A 53 6.91 16.95 -33.43
CA SER A 53 7.15 15.56 -33.03
C SER A 53 5.98 15.00 -32.23
N GLU A 54 5.40 15.79 -31.31
CA GLU A 54 4.22 15.43 -30.53
C GLU A 54 2.99 15.25 -31.42
N PHE A 55 2.73 16.21 -32.30
CA PHE A 55 1.61 16.16 -33.26
C PHE A 55 1.67 14.93 -34.17
N LEU A 56 2.86 14.58 -34.68
CA LEU A 56 3.04 13.38 -35.49
C LEU A 56 2.82 12.10 -34.67
N ALA A 57 3.33 12.04 -33.43
CA ALA A 57 3.11 10.88 -32.57
C ALA A 57 1.62 10.65 -32.29
N GLU A 58 0.86 11.72 -32.05
CA GLU A 58 -0.59 11.66 -31.85
C GLU A 58 -1.35 11.27 -33.11
N THR A 59 -1.00 11.87 -34.25
CA THR A 59 -1.66 11.60 -35.54
C THR A 59 -1.61 10.10 -35.87
N PHE A 60 -0.43 9.49 -35.78
CA PHE A 60 -0.29 8.07 -36.10
C PHE A 60 -0.81 7.14 -34.98
N ALA A 61 -0.96 7.63 -33.75
CA ALA A 61 -1.62 6.91 -32.66
C ALA A 61 -3.16 7.04 -32.67
N SER A 62 -3.73 8.06 -33.33
CA SER A 62 -5.15 8.40 -33.28
C SER A 62 -6.05 7.29 -33.85
N PRO A 63 -7.04 6.77 -33.09
CA PRO A 63 -7.97 5.77 -33.61
C PRO A 63 -8.99 6.36 -34.61
N ALA A 64 -9.18 7.68 -34.62
CA ALA A 64 -10.11 8.37 -35.51
C ALA A 64 -9.64 8.39 -36.98
N LEU A 65 -8.33 8.36 -37.19
CA LEU A 65 -7.74 8.37 -38.54
C LEU A 65 -7.69 6.94 -39.12
N PRO A 66 -8.36 6.65 -40.25
CA PRO A 66 -8.38 5.32 -40.86
C PRO A 66 -6.99 4.81 -41.26
N ALA A 67 -6.78 3.50 -41.18
CA ALA A 67 -5.48 2.87 -41.48
C ALA A 67 -4.96 3.18 -42.89
N ALA A 68 -5.84 3.22 -43.90
CA ALA A 68 -5.46 3.55 -45.27
C ALA A 68 -4.92 4.98 -45.43
N GLN A 69 -5.52 5.96 -44.72
CA GLN A 69 -5.03 7.34 -44.73
C GLN A 69 -3.70 7.46 -43.99
N LYS A 70 -3.52 6.70 -42.89
CA LYS A 70 -2.23 6.61 -42.20
C LYS A 70 -1.14 5.97 -43.06
N GLU A 71 -1.47 4.99 -43.89
CA GLU A 71 -0.53 4.36 -44.81
C GLU A 71 0.01 5.38 -45.82
N GLN A 72 -0.87 6.21 -46.39
CA GLN A 72 -0.52 7.32 -47.29
C GLN A 72 0.33 8.39 -46.60
N LEU A 73 -0.14 8.95 -45.48
CA LEU A 73 0.63 9.97 -44.76
C LEU A 73 1.95 9.44 -44.18
N GLY A 74 2.02 8.13 -43.94
CA GLY A 74 3.19 7.49 -43.37
C GLY A 74 4.43 7.69 -44.24
N THR A 75 4.29 7.60 -45.57
CA THR A 75 5.41 7.77 -46.51
C THR A 75 5.91 9.21 -46.55
N ASP A 76 5.00 10.19 -46.47
CA ASP A 76 5.32 11.62 -46.56
C ASP A 76 6.16 12.11 -45.37
N VAL A 77 5.93 11.51 -44.20
CA VAL A 77 6.55 11.94 -42.93
C VAL A 77 7.92 11.28 -42.69
N LEU A 78 8.22 10.16 -43.38
CA LEU A 78 9.45 9.36 -43.16
C LEU A 78 10.73 10.19 -43.23
N GLN A 79 10.87 11.02 -44.26
CA GLN A 79 12.08 11.81 -44.45
C GLN A 79 12.28 12.81 -43.31
N THR A 80 11.21 13.48 -42.88
CA THR A 80 11.24 14.44 -41.75
C THR A 80 11.68 13.77 -40.45
N ILE A 81 11.16 12.57 -40.17
CA ILE A 81 11.55 11.77 -39.00
C ILE A 81 13.02 11.37 -39.05
N ARG A 82 13.48 10.91 -40.21
CA ARG A 82 14.87 10.52 -40.43
C ARG A 82 15.81 11.71 -40.19
N ASP A 83 15.49 12.87 -40.77
CA ASP A 83 16.32 14.08 -40.63
C ASP A 83 16.39 14.56 -39.18
N ILE A 84 15.27 14.52 -38.45
CA ILE A 84 15.25 14.88 -37.01
C ILE A 84 16.08 13.89 -36.19
N LEU A 85 16.00 12.59 -36.49
CA LEU A 85 16.77 11.57 -35.77
C LEU A 85 18.28 11.72 -35.98
N LEU A 86 18.72 12.20 -37.15
CA LEU A 86 20.13 12.42 -37.50
C LEU A 86 20.74 13.67 -36.86
N LEU A 87 19.94 14.52 -36.20
CA LEU A 87 20.47 15.70 -35.52
C LEU A 87 21.45 15.32 -34.40
N PRO A 88 22.58 16.05 -34.26
CA PRO A 88 23.55 15.81 -33.19
C PRO A 88 22.98 16.19 -31.82
N GLU A 89 22.12 17.21 -31.78
CA GLU A 89 21.39 17.65 -30.59
C GLU A 89 20.15 16.77 -30.39
N GLY A 90 20.18 15.93 -29.37
CA GLY A 90 19.09 15.01 -29.05
C GLY A 90 18.20 15.52 -27.93
N ASP A 91 17.24 16.42 -28.22
CA ASP A 91 16.24 16.78 -27.22
C ASP A 91 15.42 15.56 -26.80
N LYS A 92 15.31 15.34 -25.50
CA LYS A 92 14.71 14.14 -24.92
C LYS A 92 13.24 13.98 -25.31
N LEU A 93 12.47 15.07 -25.36
CA LEU A 93 11.04 15.03 -25.70
C LEU A 93 10.88 14.72 -27.18
N VAL A 94 11.61 15.42 -28.05
CA VAL A 94 11.59 15.18 -29.50
C VAL A 94 11.95 13.72 -29.81
N LEU A 95 13.06 13.20 -29.26
CA LEU A 95 13.46 11.81 -29.49
C LEU A 95 12.43 10.79 -28.99
N THR A 96 11.77 11.07 -27.85
CA THR A 96 10.71 10.20 -27.32
C THR A 96 9.57 10.09 -28.32
N ASN A 97 9.07 11.24 -28.79
CA ASN A 97 7.96 11.30 -29.73
C ASN A 97 8.34 10.70 -31.10
N ILE A 98 9.53 11.00 -31.61
CA ILE A 98 10.04 10.46 -32.88
C ILE A 98 10.13 8.93 -32.86
N VAL A 99 10.63 8.32 -31.78
CA VAL A 99 10.69 6.86 -31.66
C VAL A 99 9.28 6.25 -31.53
N GLN A 100 8.34 6.93 -30.86
CA GLN A 100 6.94 6.49 -30.82
C GLN A 100 6.30 6.54 -32.21
N THR A 101 6.50 7.62 -32.95
CA THR A 101 6.03 7.76 -34.34
C THR A 101 6.61 6.66 -35.21
N ALA A 102 7.92 6.39 -35.12
CA ALA A 102 8.56 5.29 -35.84
C ALA A 102 7.94 3.92 -35.53
N ALA A 103 7.50 3.68 -34.28
CA ALA A 103 6.84 2.43 -33.89
C ALA A 103 5.44 2.27 -34.52
N SER A 104 4.73 3.38 -34.75
CA SER A 104 3.45 3.42 -35.46
C SER A 104 3.62 3.31 -36.97
N LEU A 105 4.67 3.93 -37.53
CA LEU A 105 4.95 3.95 -38.97
C LEU A 105 5.47 2.62 -39.50
N TYR A 106 6.32 1.92 -38.74
CA TYR A 106 6.95 0.69 -39.25
C TYR A 106 5.95 -0.34 -39.80
N PRO A 107 4.85 -0.68 -39.10
CA PRO A 107 3.79 -1.55 -39.64
C PRO A 107 3.07 -1.00 -40.89
N LEU A 108 2.89 0.32 -40.97
CA LEU A 108 2.19 0.98 -42.08
C LEU A 108 3.05 0.93 -43.35
N VAL A 109 4.31 1.36 -43.22
CA VAL A 109 5.28 1.34 -44.33
C VAL A 109 5.59 -0.09 -44.77
N PHE A 110 5.67 -1.04 -43.83
CA PHE A 110 5.86 -2.45 -44.18
C PHE A 110 4.70 -2.98 -45.03
N ARG A 111 3.45 -2.58 -44.72
CA ARG A 111 2.29 -2.96 -45.53
C ARG A 111 2.26 -2.26 -46.88
N HIS A 112 2.57 -0.96 -46.91
CA HIS A 112 2.65 -0.16 -48.14
C HIS A 112 3.62 -0.79 -49.14
N VAL A 113 4.82 -1.13 -48.69
CA VAL A 113 5.88 -1.73 -49.52
C VAL A 113 5.48 -3.10 -50.09
N ILE A 114 4.72 -3.90 -49.33
CA ILE A 114 4.19 -5.18 -49.85
C ILE A 114 3.20 -4.95 -51.00
N ASN A 115 2.39 -3.90 -50.90
CA ASN A 115 1.36 -3.55 -51.88
C ASN A 115 1.94 -2.78 -53.09
N HIS A 116 3.03 -2.03 -52.87
CA HIS A 116 3.72 -1.16 -53.84
C HIS A 116 5.22 -1.50 -53.90
N PRO A 117 5.62 -2.64 -54.51
CA PRO A 117 7.01 -3.08 -54.55
C PRO A 117 7.97 -2.15 -55.32
N GLU A 118 7.45 -1.17 -56.05
CA GLU A 118 8.18 -0.11 -56.73
C GLU A 118 8.71 0.97 -55.78
N ASP A 119 8.06 1.19 -54.63
CA ASP A 119 8.42 2.22 -53.66
C ASP A 119 9.52 1.72 -52.71
N ARG A 120 10.70 1.53 -53.30
CA ARG A 120 11.90 1.10 -52.58
C ARG A 120 12.41 2.18 -51.61
N GLU A 121 12.19 3.45 -51.92
CA GLU A 121 12.67 4.58 -51.12
C GLU A 121 12.02 4.60 -49.73
N ALA A 122 10.71 4.34 -49.64
CA ALA A 122 10.01 4.24 -48.36
C ALA A 122 10.62 3.14 -47.45
N TRP A 123 10.98 1.99 -48.03
CA TRP A 123 11.63 0.90 -47.29
C TRP A 123 13.05 1.26 -46.82
N GLU A 124 13.82 1.92 -47.67
CA GLU A 124 15.18 2.37 -47.33
C GLU A 124 15.15 3.40 -46.19
N ASN A 125 14.21 4.35 -46.23
CA ASN A 125 14.03 5.35 -45.18
C ASN A 125 13.63 4.73 -43.84
N VAL A 126 12.62 3.85 -43.81
CA VAL A 126 12.20 3.21 -42.55
C VAL A 126 13.28 2.27 -41.99
N THR A 127 14.05 1.62 -42.87
CA THR A 127 15.19 0.78 -42.49
C THR A 127 16.33 1.62 -41.89
N ALA A 128 16.63 2.80 -42.47
CA ALA A 128 17.61 3.72 -41.91
C ALA A 128 17.19 4.21 -40.51
N ILE A 129 15.92 4.60 -40.33
CA ILE A 129 15.36 4.98 -39.03
C ILE A 129 15.52 3.84 -38.01
N LYS A 130 15.16 2.61 -38.41
CA LYS A 130 15.31 1.41 -37.57
C LYS A 130 16.77 1.23 -37.13
N HIS A 131 17.72 1.25 -38.06
CA HIS A 131 19.14 1.08 -37.73
C HIS A 131 19.65 2.18 -36.79
N ASP A 132 19.25 3.43 -36.99
CA ASP A 132 19.68 4.54 -36.13
C ASP A 132 19.13 4.43 -34.71
N ILE A 133 17.85 4.07 -34.56
CA ILE A 133 17.25 3.82 -33.24
C ILE A 133 17.98 2.68 -32.54
N LEU A 134 18.22 1.56 -33.24
CA LEU A 134 18.86 0.37 -32.67
C LEU A 134 20.33 0.60 -32.29
N ARG A 135 21.06 1.39 -33.10
CA ARG A 135 22.46 1.76 -32.86
C ARG A 135 22.61 2.65 -31.62
N ARG A 136 21.66 3.56 -31.40
CA ARG A 136 21.70 4.53 -30.30
C ARG A 136 20.95 4.09 -29.05
N TRP A 137 20.23 2.97 -29.08
CA TRP A 137 19.36 2.50 -28.00
C TRP A 137 20.04 2.56 -26.62
N ASP A 138 21.25 2.01 -26.47
CA ASP A 138 21.91 1.94 -25.17
C ASP A 138 22.38 3.32 -24.66
N SER A 139 22.63 4.25 -25.59
CA SER A 139 23.04 5.64 -25.29
C SER A 139 21.88 6.58 -24.94
N PHE A 140 20.63 6.18 -25.23
CA PHE A 140 19.48 7.05 -25.01
C PHE A 140 19.12 7.22 -23.52
N PRO A 141 18.46 8.34 -23.15
CA PRO A 141 17.89 8.50 -21.81
C PRO A 141 16.72 7.52 -21.58
N TYR A 142 16.43 7.22 -20.32
CA TYR A 142 15.42 6.21 -19.92
C TYR A 142 14.06 6.31 -20.64
N PRO A 143 13.42 7.49 -20.77
CA PRO A 143 12.13 7.59 -21.47
C PRO A 143 12.20 7.21 -22.94
N VAL A 144 13.29 7.55 -23.63
CA VAL A 144 13.50 7.16 -25.03
C VAL A 144 13.80 5.66 -25.11
N LYS A 145 14.57 5.08 -24.16
CA LYS A 145 14.79 3.62 -24.08
C LYS A 145 13.49 2.83 -23.96
N VAL A 146 12.51 3.33 -23.19
CA VAL A 146 11.17 2.71 -23.10
C VAL A 146 10.46 2.73 -24.46
N CYS A 147 10.55 3.84 -25.20
CA CYS A 147 10.01 3.91 -26.55
C CYS A 147 10.75 2.97 -27.52
N CYS A 148 12.07 2.80 -27.39
CA CYS A 148 12.84 1.82 -28.17
C CYS A 148 12.35 0.39 -27.91
N ILE A 149 12.05 0.01 -26.66
CA ILE A 149 11.47 -1.30 -26.32
C ILE A 149 10.15 -1.50 -27.09
N LYS A 150 9.28 -0.49 -27.11
CA LYS A 150 8.02 -0.54 -27.84
C LYS A 150 8.22 -0.61 -29.37
N PHE A 151 9.16 0.17 -29.90
CA PHE A 151 9.54 0.13 -31.32
C PHE A 151 9.99 -1.27 -31.72
N VAL A 152 10.94 -1.85 -30.98
CA VAL A 152 11.45 -3.19 -31.25
C VAL A 152 10.37 -4.27 -31.10
N GLN A 153 9.47 -4.14 -30.12
CA GLN A 153 8.30 -5.01 -30.03
C GLN A 153 7.48 -4.99 -31.33
N ARG A 154 7.24 -3.81 -31.92
CA ARG A 154 6.49 -3.68 -33.19
C ARG A 154 7.26 -4.26 -34.37
N VAL A 155 8.57 -4.03 -34.44
CA VAL A 155 9.43 -4.61 -35.48
C VAL A 155 9.40 -6.14 -35.41
N VAL A 156 9.62 -6.74 -34.24
CA VAL A 156 9.54 -8.20 -34.04
C VAL A 156 8.16 -8.74 -34.38
N GLN A 157 7.10 -8.02 -34.01
CA GLN A 157 5.73 -8.41 -34.36
C GLN A 157 5.53 -8.47 -35.89
N MET A 158 6.01 -7.48 -36.64
CA MET A 158 5.86 -7.46 -38.11
C MET A 158 6.77 -8.48 -38.80
N GLN A 159 8.00 -8.65 -38.31
CA GLN A 159 9.01 -9.55 -38.88
C GLN A 159 8.92 -10.99 -38.35
N THR A 160 7.76 -11.39 -37.82
CA THR A 160 7.47 -12.78 -37.47
C THR A 160 6.20 -13.23 -38.16
N HIS A 161 6.08 -14.53 -38.41
CA HIS A 161 4.89 -15.12 -39.00
C HIS A 161 3.66 -14.93 -38.08
N GLY A 162 2.68 -14.16 -38.57
CA GLY A 162 1.38 -13.96 -37.92
C GLY A 162 0.37 -15.03 -38.28
N LEU A 163 -0.78 -15.00 -37.62
CA LEU A 163 -1.92 -15.84 -37.99
C LEU A 163 -2.64 -15.23 -39.20
N ILE A 164 -2.94 -16.05 -40.19
CA ILE A 164 -3.78 -15.66 -41.33
C ILE A 164 -5.22 -15.98 -40.93
N SER A 165 -6.06 -14.95 -40.78
CA SER A 165 -7.46 -15.11 -40.36
C SER A 165 -8.32 -15.66 -41.50
N ASP A 166 -8.25 -15.04 -42.68
CA ASP A 166 -8.91 -15.52 -43.90
C ASP A 166 -7.98 -15.31 -45.11
N PRO A 167 -7.49 -16.38 -45.75
CA PRO A 167 -6.68 -16.29 -46.96
C PRO A 167 -7.37 -15.58 -48.13
N ARG A 168 -8.71 -15.52 -48.14
CA ARG A 168 -9.50 -14.91 -49.22
C ARG A 168 -9.66 -13.40 -49.08
N ARG A 169 -9.38 -12.86 -47.89
CA ARG A 169 -9.50 -11.43 -47.55
C ARG A 169 -8.16 -10.86 -47.07
N PRO A 170 -7.15 -10.75 -47.95
CA PRO A 170 -5.82 -10.27 -47.58
C PRO A 170 -5.82 -8.84 -47.01
N GLU A 171 -6.84 -8.05 -47.32
CA GLU A 171 -7.06 -6.71 -46.77
C GLU A 171 -7.34 -6.71 -45.27
N GLN A 172 -7.93 -7.78 -44.72
CA GLN A 172 -8.27 -7.93 -43.31
C GLN A 172 -7.19 -8.62 -42.47
N ASN A 173 -6.18 -9.20 -43.13
CA ASN A 173 -5.10 -9.90 -42.44
C ASN A 173 -4.15 -8.91 -41.73
N GLU A 174 -3.67 -9.31 -40.55
CA GLU A 174 -2.67 -8.54 -39.80
C GLU A 174 -1.37 -8.43 -40.62
N THR A 175 -0.78 -7.23 -40.67
CA THR A 175 0.54 -7.04 -41.24
C THR A 175 1.58 -7.91 -40.53
N SER A 176 2.22 -8.81 -41.27
CA SER A 176 3.23 -9.74 -40.76
C SER A 176 4.02 -10.37 -41.93
N LEU A 177 5.02 -11.20 -41.65
CA LEU A 177 5.69 -11.97 -42.71
C LEU A 177 4.76 -12.90 -43.48
N ALA A 178 3.63 -13.30 -42.90
CA ALA A 178 2.70 -14.24 -43.52
C ALA A 178 2.02 -13.69 -44.79
N ILE A 179 1.97 -12.36 -44.95
CA ILE A 179 1.40 -11.69 -46.12
C ILE A 179 2.46 -11.26 -47.15
N VAL A 180 3.75 -11.47 -46.87
CA VAL A 180 4.84 -11.09 -47.78
C VAL A 180 4.97 -12.14 -48.90
N PRO A 181 4.89 -11.74 -50.19
CA PRO A 181 5.13 -12.65 -51.29
C PRO A 181 6.54 -13.25 -51.25
N ARG A 182 6.68 -14.55 -51.55
CA ARG A 182 7.99 -15.22 -51.56
C ARG A 182 8.99 -14.62 -52.55
N ASN A 183 8.49 -14.02 -53.64
CA ASN A 183 9.28 -13.43 -54.71
C ASN A 183 9.29 -11.89 -54.64
N HIS A 184 9.17 -11.30 -53.44
CA HIS A 184 9.21 -9.84 -53.29
C HIS A 184 10.55 -9.26 -53.76
N ALA A 185 10.53 -8.11 -54.46
CA ALA A 185 11.68 -7.56 -55.16
C ALA A 185 12.93 -7.32 -54.28
N PHE A 186 12.72 -6.91 -53.02
CA PHE A 186 13.82 -6.58 -52.11
C PHE A 186 13.60 -6.99 -50.63
N LEU A 187 12.44 -7.56 -50.27
CA LEU A 187 12.18 -8.02 -48.90
C LEU A 187 12.64 -9.47 -48.77
N SER A 188 13.81 -9.68 -48.17
CA SER A 188 14.35 -11.03 -47.91
C SER A 188 13.77 -11.59 -46.62
N LEU A 189 12.82 -12.53 -46.72
CA LEU A 189 12.21 -13.20 -45.57
C LEU A 189 13.25 -13.78 -44.58
N PRO A 190 14.27 -14.55 -45.02
CA PRO A 190 15.27 -15.09 -44.10
C PRO A 190 16.02 -14.01 -43.30
N ASN A 191 16.33 -12.88 -43.93
CA ASN A 191 17.03 -11.78 -43.27
C ASN A 191 16.13 -11.11 -42.23
N LEU A 192 14.85 -10.89 -42.55
CA LEU A 192 13.87 -10.30 -41.63
C LEU A 192 13.61 -11.21 -40.43
N GLU A 193 13.53 -12.53 -40.64
CA GLU A 193 13.35 -13.50 -39.55
C GLU A 193 14.58 -13.56 -38.63
N ALA A 194 15.78 -13.56 -39.20
CA ALA A 194 17.03 -13.55 -38.44
C ALA A 194 17.15 -12.27 -37.60
N GLU A 195 16.81 -11.11 -38.19
CA GLU A 195 16.76 -9.82 -37.49
C GLU A 195 15.75 -9.85 -36.34
N ALA A 196 14.53 -10.33 -36.59
CA ALA A 196 13.49 -10.43 -35.57
C ALA A 196 13.91 -11.33 -34.39
N SER A 197 14.58 -12.46 -34.68
CA SER A 197 15.10 -13.35 -33.64
C SER A 197 16.14 -12.65 -32.77
N GLY A 198 17.11 -11.95 -33.39
CA GLY A 198 18.15 -11.22 -32.65
C GLY A 198 17.58 -10.06 -31.83
N LEU A 199 16.59 -9.33 -32.38
CA LEU A 199 15.89 -8.26 -31.67
C LEU A 199 15.06 -8.77 -30.48
N LEU A 200 14.43 -9.94 -30.64
CA LEU A 200 13.74 -10.59 -29.53
C LEU A 200 14.72 -10.99 -28.43
N ASP A 201 15.87 -11.56 -28.78
CA ASP A 201 16.91 -11.90 -27.79
C ASP A 201 17.41 -10.66 -27.05
N ARG A 202 17.61 -9.54 -27.76
CA ARG A 202 17.96 -8.26 -27.14
C ARG A 202 16.87 -7.76 -26.17
N LEU A 203 15.59 -7.92 -26.50
CA LEU A 203 14.49 -7.57 -25.59
C LEU A 203 14.49 -8.45 -24.32
N LEU A 204 14.72 -9.76 -24.48
CA LEU A 204 14.68 -10.72 -23.37
C LEU A 204 15.90 -10.63 -22.46
N TYR A 205 17.00 -10.04 -22.93
CA TYR A 205 18.24 -9.86 -22.17
C TYR A 205 18.02 -9.12 -20.82
N VAL A 206 17.04 -8.22 -20.76
CA VAL A 206 16.71 -7.47 -19.52
C VAL A 206 16.32 -8.38 -18.34
N PHE A 207 15.96 -9.64 -18.59
CA PHE A 207 15.63 -10.61 -17.53
C PHE A 207 16.85 -11.37 -16.99
N GLN A 208 18.01 -11.24 -17.63
CA GLN A 208 19.25 -11.92 -17.26
C GLN A 208 20.26 -10.97 -16.63
N GLU A 209 20.08 -9.65 -16.83
CA GLU A 209 21.00 -8.63 -16.34
C GLU A 209 20.88 -8.47 -14.81
N GLU A 210 22.01 -8.52 -14.10
CA GLU A 210 22.04 -8.45 -12.63
C GLU A 210 21.55 -7.13 -12.05
N SER A 211 21.61 -6.05 -12.84
CA SER A 211 21.25 -4.68 -12.44
C SER A 211 20.11 -4.12 -13.27
N SER A 212 19.08 -4.93 -13.53
CA SER A 212 17.95 -4.49 -14.35
C SER A 212 17.11 -3.41 -13.70
N ASP A 213 16.94 -2.31 -14.43
CA ASP A 213 16.08 -1.21 -14.01
C ASP A 213 14.58 -1.62 -14.04
N PRO A 214 13.81 -1.38 -12.97
CA PRO A 214 12.40 -1.76 -12.91
C PRO A 214 11.53 -1.15 -14.01
N LEU A 215 11.85 0.04 -14.51
CA LEU A 215 11.11 0.69 -15.60
C LEU A 215 11.30 -0.07 -16.90
N LEU A 216 12.54 -0.45 -17.22
CA LEU A 216 12.86 -1.19 -18.45
C LEU A 216 12.29 -2.61 -18.41
N VAL A 217 12.41 -3.30 -17.27
CA VAL A 217 11.82 -4.63 -17.07
C VAL A 217 10.31 -4.59 -17.27
N ASN A 218 9.62 -3.64 -16.62
CA ASN A 218 8.17 -3.50 -16.75
C ASN A 218 7.76 -3.12 -18.18
N ALA A 219 8.48 -2.21 -18.83
CA ALA A 219 8.22 -1.85 -20.23
C ALA A 219 8.32 -3.08 -21.15
N THR A 220 9.36 -3.90 -20.97
CA THR A 220 9.55 -5.15 -21.71
C THR A 220 8.44 -6.16 -21.41
N LEU A 221 8.12 -6.43 -20.14
CA LEU A 221 7.03 -7.35 -19.77
C LEU A 221 5.68 -6.97 -20.42
N ASN A 222 5.33 -5.68 -20.39
CA ASN A 222 4.09 -5.18 -21.00
C ASN A 222 4.11 -5.35 -22.53
N CYS A 223 5.25 -5.08 -23.17
CA CYS A 223 5.42 -5.24 -24.62
C CYS A 223 5.34 -6.71 -25.07
N LEU A 224 5.95 -7.62 -24.31
CA LEU A 224 5.96 -9.06 -24.62
C LEU A 224 4.58 -9.70 -24.60
N SER A 225 3.63 -9.14 -23.85
CA SER A 225 2.24 -9.63 -23.78
C SER A 225 1.55 -9.67 -25.15
N VAL A 226 1.88 -8.72 -26.04
CA VAL A 226 1.36 -8.63 -27.39
C VAL A 226 1.96 -9.73 -28.26
N LEU A 227 3.27 -9.97 -28.15
CA LEU A 227 3.98 -10.98 -28.92
C LEU A 227 3.54 -12.39 -28.56
N VAL A 228 3.43 -12.73 -27.26
CA VAL A 228 2.96 -14.05 -26.83
C VAL A 228 1.58 -14.37 -27.37
N ARG A 229 0.70 -13.37 -27.45
CA ARG A 229 -0.67 -13.54 -27.96
C ARG A 229 -0.70 -13.68 -29.48
N SER A 230 0.05 -12.83 -30.18
CA SER A 230 -0.07 -12.68 -31.64
C SER A 230 0.89 -13.58 -32.42
N ARG A 231 1.94 -14.12 -31.79
CA ARG A 231 3.03 -14.86 -32.45
C ARG A 231 3.36 -16.16 -31.69
N GLN A 232 2.73 -17.24 -32.12
CA GLN A 232 2.89 -18.56 -31.49
C GLN A 232 4.33 -19.11 -31.60
N SER A 233 5.03 -18.81 -32.70
CA SER A 233 6.40 -19.28 -32.95
C SER A 233 7.41 -18.82 -31.89
N VAL A 234 7.23 -17.61 -31.36
CA VAL A 234 8.12 -17.02 -30.34
C VAL A 234 7.52 -17.02 -28.93
N GLY A 235 6.22 -17.30 -28.80
CA GLY A 235 5.50 -17.27 -27.52
C GLY A 235 6.14 -18.15 -26.45
N ASN A 236 6.51 -19.39 -26.78
CA ASN A 236 7.16 -20.30 -25.83
C ASN A 236 8.54 -19.81 -25.39
N LYS A 237 9.34 -19.22 -26.29
CA LYS A 237 10.66 -18.65 -25.97
C LYS A 237 10.51 -17.52 -24.94
N ILE A 238 9.54 -16.63 -25.16
CA ILE A 238 9.22 -15.52 -24.27
C ILE A 238 8.75 -16.01 -22.89
N ILE A 239 7.80 -16.97 -22.86
CA ILE A 239 7.29 -17.52 -21.60
C ILE A 239 8.42 -18.14 -20.79
N ASN A 240 9.29 -18.95 -21.42
CA ASN A 240 10.42 -19.57 -20.73
C ASN A 240 11.42 -18.54 -20.18
N ALA A 241 11.70 -17.45 -20.92
CA ALA A 241 12.54 -16.37 -20.41
C ALA A 241 11.96 -15.72 -19.15
N ILE A 242 10.65 -15.48 -19.11
CA ILE A 242 9.98 -14.90 -17.94
C ILE A 242 9.91 -15.90 -16.79
N LEU A 243 9.71 -17.20 -17.04
CA LEU A 243 9.72 -18.24 -15.99
C LEU A 243 11.07 -18.32 -15.24
N ASN A 244 12.15 -17.97 -15.94
CA ASN A 244 13.51 -17.91 -15.39
C ASN A 244 13.83 -16.56 -14.73
N PHE A 245 12.97 -15.55 -14.86
CA PHE A 245 13.16 -14.24 -14.26
C PHE A 245 12.66 -14.22 -12.81
N PHE A 246 13.49 -13.74 -11.88
CA PHE A 246 13.12 -13.61 -10.47
C PHE A 246 13.55 -12.25 -9.94
N PRO A 247 12.63 -11.28 -9.84
CA PRO A 247 12.96 -9.92 -9.39
C PRO A 247 13.80 -9.86 -8.11
N ALA A 248 13.47 -10.66 -7.10
CA ALA A 248 14.17 -10.69 -5.81
C ALA A 248 15.65 -11.15 -5.89
N LYS A 249 16.04 -11.93 -6.91
CA LYS A 249 17.42 -12.40 -7.09
C LYS A 249 18.36 -11.32 -7.65
N HIS A 250 17.81 -10.28 -8.26
CA HIS A 250 18.59 -9.22 -8.93
C HIS A 250 18.90 -8.04 -7.99
N VAL A 251 18.92 -8.28 -6.67
CA VAL A 251 19.00 -7.23 -5.66
C VAL A 251 20.33 -7.32 -4.93
N ARG A 252 21.11 -6.24 -4.98
CA ARG A 252 22.33 -6.09 -4.18
C ARG A 252 22.01 -5.35 -2.88
N SER A 253 22.66 -5.76 -1.78
CA SER A 253 22.59 -5.07 -0.50
C SER A 253 23.37 -3.75 -0.57
N PRO A 254 22.91 -2.64 0.05
CA PRO A 254 21.74 -2.52 0.93
C PRO A 254 20.41 -2.26 0.19
N VAL A 255 19.34 -2.92 0.65
CA VAL A 255 17.99 -2.78 0.07
C VAL A 255 17.35 -1.48 0.54
N THR A 256 17.27 -0.49 -0.35
CA THR A 256 16.54 0.77 -0.09
C THR A 256 15.02 0.61 -0.28
N PRO A 257 14.18 1.51 0.28
CA PRO A 257 12.74 1.51 0.02
C PRO A 257 12.38 1.60 -1.47
N THR A 258 13.14 2.37 -2.25
CA THR A 258 12.93 2.53 -3.70
C THR A 258 13.18 1.22 -4.46
N ILE A 259 14.27 0.51 -4.13
CA ILE A 259 14.57 -0.82 -4.69
C ILE A 259 13.45 -1.81 -4.33
N ARG A 260 12.96 -1.78 -3.09
CA ARG A 260 11.84 -2.63 -2.64
C ARG A 260 10.56 -2.40 -3.45
N VAL A 261 10.22 -1.13 -3.73
CA VAL A 261 9.08 -0.78 -4.59
C VAL A 261 9.31 -1.26 -6.01
N GLY A 262 10.54 -1.11 -6.54
CA GLY A 262 10.93 -1.61 -7.85
C GLY A 262 10.71 -3.12 -8.00
N ILE A 263 11.18 -3.92 -7.04
CA ILE A 263 10.99 -5.38 -7.01
C ILE A 263 9.50 -5.73 -7.03
N LYS A 264 8.73 -5.15 -6.11
CA LYS A 264 7.27 -5.39 -6.02
C LYS A 264 6.55 -5.03 -7.30
N SER A 265 6.97 -3.95 -7.97
CA SER A 265 6.44 -3.53 -9.25
C SER A 265 6.70 -4.59 -10.33
N MET A 266 7.95 -5.05 -10.46
CA MET A 266 8.32 -6.10 -11.41
C MET A 266 7.59 -7.42 -11.16
N GLU A 267 7.49 -7.87 -9.90
CA GLU A 267 6.74 -9.08 -9.52
C GLU A 267 5.26 -8.97 -9.87
N ARG A 268 4.65 -7.82 -9.58
CA ARG A 268 3.24 -7.56 -9.89
C ARG A 268 2.99 -7.64 -11.40
N THR A 269 3.84 -7.01 -12.20
CA THR A 269 3.70 -7.03 -13.67
C THR A 269 3.93 -8.42 -14.25
N ALA A 270 4.98 -9.13 -13.80
CA ALA A 270 5.27 -10.49 -14.26
C ALA A 270 4.14 -11.47 -13.90
N LYS A 271 3.60 -11.37 -12.68
CA LYS A 271 2.44 -12.14 -12.23
C LYS A 271 1.21 -11.84 -13.08
N ALA A 272 0.89 -10.55 -13.28
CA ALA A 272 -0.26 -10.13 -14.07
C ALA A 272 -0.18 -10.66 -15.51
N LEU A 273 1.00 -10.61 -16.12
CA LEU A 273 1.26 -11.17 -17.45
C LEU A 273 0.96 -12.67 -17.49
N MET A 274 1.52 -13.46 -16.57
CA MET A 274 1.32 -14.92 -16.52
C MET A 274 -0.14 -15.30 -16.31
N ILE A 275 -0.83 -14.61 -15.40
CA ILE A 275 -2.27 -14.82 -15.17
C ILE A 275 -3.07 -14.51 -16.44
N ASN A 276 -2.75 -13.42 -17.14
CA ASN A 276 -3.45 -13.03 -18.37
C ASN A 276 -3.21 -14.03 -19.51
N ILE A 277 -2.02 -14.62 -19.60
CA ILE A 277 -1.71 -15.70 -20.55
C ILE A 277 -2.55 -16.94 -20.20
N LEU A 278 -2.53 -17.38 -18.95
CA LEU A 278 -3.30 -18.54 -18.46
C LEU A 278 -4.81 -18.39 -18.68
N LYS A 279 -5.37 -17.20 -18.42
CA LYS A 279 -6.79 -16.92 -18.64
C LYS A 279 -7.21 -17.05 -20.11
N ARG A 280 -6.33 -16.66 -21.04
CA ARG A 280 -6.60 -16.74 -22.48
C ARG A 280 -6.36 -18.12 -23.06
N SER A 281 -5.40 -18.86 -22.49
CA SER A 281 -5.04 -20.20 -22.94
C SER A 281 -4.91 -21.15 -21.75
N PRO A 282 -6.04 -21.61 -21.16
CA PRO A 282 -6.01 -22.49 -19.99
C PRO A 282 -5.29 -23.81 -20.24
N ASN A 283 -5.39 -24.33 -21.47
CA ASN A 283 -4.81 -25.61 -21.89
C ASN A 283 -3.38 -25.47 -22.44
N HIS A 284 -2.67 -24.38 -22.10
CA HIS A 284 -1.29 -24.18 -22.56
C HIS A 284 -0.36 -25.27 -22.02
N PRO A 285 0.57 -25.85 -22.81
CA PRO A 285 1.47 -26.92 -22.35
C PRO A 285 2.30 -26.56 -21.11
N LEU A 286 2.64 -25.28 -20.95
CA LEU A 286 3.40 -24.76 -19.80
C LEU A 286 2.51 -24.25 -18.64
N ALA A 287 1.20 -24.53 -18.64
CA ALA A 287 0.27 -23.96 -17.67
C ALA A 287 0.67 -24.25 -16.20
N GLY A 288 1.03 -25.48 -15.88
CA GLY A 288 1.48 -25.85 -14.53
C GLY A 288 2.75 -25.11 -14.09
N LYS A 289 3.71 -24.91 -15.00
CA LYS A 289 4.93 -24.13 -14.72
C LYS A 289 4.61 -22.65 -14.47
N MET A 290 3.68 -22.08 -15.24
CA MET A 290 3.22 -20.70 -15.05
C MET A 290 2.49 -20.52 -13.72
N GLN A 291 1.65 -21.48 -13.32
CA GLN A 291 0.99 -21.46 -12.01
C GLN A 291 2.00 -21.52 -10.87
N HIS A 292 2.95 -22.47 -10.92
CA HIS A 292 4.01 -22.60 -9.92
C HIS A 292 4.89 -21.33 -9.84
N TYR A 293 5.20 -20.72 -10.98
CA TYR A 293 5.90 -19.43 -11.03
C TYR A 293 5.11 -18.32 -10.30
N VAL A 294 3.81 -18.22 -10.54
CA VAL A 294 2.94 -17.24 -9.89
C VAL A 294 2.88 -17.47 -8.37
N GLU A 295 2.75 -18.71 -7.92
CA GLU A 295 2.77 -19.08 -6.50
C GLU A 295 4.08 -18.66 -5.83
N ARG A 296 5.20 -18.94 -6.49
CA ARG A 296 6.53 -18.58 -6.01
C ARG A 296 6.72 -17.07 -5.87
N LEU A 297 6.23 -16.28 -6.83
CA LEU A 297 6.23 -14.81 -6.70
C LEU A 297 5.37 -14.34 -5.51
N ILE A 298 4.23 -14.99 -5.25
CA ILE A 298 3.37 -14.67 -4.09
C ILE A 298 4.10 -14.97 -2.76
N GLN A 299 4.82 -16.09 -2.68
CA GLN A 299 5.56 -16.48 -1.47
C GLN A 299 6.72 -15.53 -1.17
N SER A 300 7.49 -15.12 -2.18
CA SER A 300 8.62 -14.18 -1.98
C SER A 300 8.21 -12.81 -1.39
N ARG A 301 6.96 -12.37 -1.67
CA ARG A 301 6.38 -11.15 -1.11
C ARG A 301 6.18 -11.25 0.41
N LEU A 302 5.85 -12.45 0.92
CA LEU A 302 5.61 -12.68 2.34
C LEU A 302 6.92 -12.67 3.12
N GLU A 303 7.97 -13.33 2.61
CA GLU A 303 9.29 -13.39 3.25
C GLU A 303 9.95 -12.00 3.38
N THR A 304 9.85 -11.17 2.33
CA THR A 304 10.41 -9.80 2.34
C THR A 304 9.67 -8.86 3.32
N ALA A 305 8.42 -9.17 3.65
CA ALA A 305 7.65 -8.42 4.65
C ALA A 305 8.04 -8.83 6.08
N ASP A 306 8.32 -10.12 6.30
CA ASP A 306 8.71 -10.67 7.60
C ASP A 306 10.10 -10.24 8.06
N ASP A 307 11.05 -10.02 7.15
CA ASP A 307 12.37 -9.49 7.50
C ASP A 307 12.33 -8.08 8.12
N THR A 308 11.31 -7.29 7.77
CA THR A 308 11.03 -6.00 8.44
C THR A 308 10.39 -6.18 9.82
N SER A 309 9.64 -7.26 10.02
CA SER A 309 9.01 -7.61 11.30
C SER A 309 10.06 -8.13 12.30
N ARG A 310 11.03 -8.92 11.84
CA ARG A 310 12.13 -9.46 12.65
C ARG A 310 13.21 -8.44 13.00
N LYS A 311 13.36 -7.36 12.21
CA LYS A 311 14.31 -6.26 12.48
C LYS A 311 13.75 -5.13 13.35
N ARG A 312 12.46 -5.18 13.73
CA ARG A 312 12.02 -4.50 14.95
C ARG A 312 12.39 -5.40 16.11
N ALA A 313 13.44 -5.01 16.83
CA ALA A 313 13.73 -5.59 18.13
C ALA A 313 12.42 -5.64 18.95
N SER A 314 12.19 -6.78 19.60
CA SER A 314 11.22 -6.88 20.69
C SER A 314 11.35 -5.66 21.59
N PRO A 315 10.25 -5.06 22.08
CA PRO A 315 10.35 -4.04 23.12
C PRO A 315 11.16 -4.69 24.26
N SER A 316 12.29 -4.09 24.61
CA SER A 316 13.05 -4.50 25.78
C SER A 316 12.14 -4.30 26.98
N GLU A 317 11.58 -5.40 27.51
CA GLU A 317 11.04 -5.40 28.86
C GLU A 317 12.15 -4.92 29.80
N PRO A 318 11.89 -4.00 30.73
CA PRO A 318 12.86 -3.60 31.73
C PRO A 318 12.97 -4.76 32.73
N THR A 319 13.77 -5.77 32.41
CA THR A 319 14.07 -6.86 33.33
C THR A 319 15.30 -6.49 34.17
N ASP A 320 15.08 -6.63 35.48
CA ASP A 320 15.96 -6.32 36.59
C ASP A 320 17.41 -6.82 36.41
N GLY A 321 18.36 -5.96 36.77
CA GLY A 321 19.75 -5.95 36.30
C GLY A 321 20.69 -6.94 36.97
N LEU A 322 20.35 -8.24 37.04
CA LEU A 322 21.20 -9.20 37.77
C LEU A 322 21.53 -10.54 37.08
N ASP A 323 21.22 -10.72 35.79
CA ASP A 323 21.43 -12.04 35.14
C ASP A 323 22.41 -12.04 33.95
N SER A 324 23.27 -11.03 33.83
CA SER A 324 24.29 -10.95 32.77
C SER A 324 25.53 -11.83 32.99
N ALA A 325 25.71 -12.39 34.19
CA ALA A 325 26.95 -13.12 34.54
C ALA A 325 26.98 -14.60 34.13
N LYS A 326 25.90 -15.18 33.58
CA LYS A 326 25.85 -16.62 33.24
C LYS A 326 25.70 -16.97 31.75
N ARG A 327 25.72 -15.99 30.84
CA ARG A 327 25.61 -16.24 29.38
C ARG A 327 26.83 -15.82 28.54
N ALA A 328 27.96 -15.50 29.18
CA ALA A 328 29.22 -15.22 28.52
C ALA A 328 30.15 -16.45 28.59
N ARG A 329 29.89 -17.46 27.76
CA ARG A 329 30.85 -18.51 27.39
C ARG A 329 30.36 -19.23 26.13
N LEU A 330 30.64 -18.62 24.99
CA LEU A 330 30.78 -19.25 23.67
C LEU A 330 31.53 -18.21 22.81
N ASP A 331 32.74 -18.58 22.41
CA ASP A 331 33.71 -17.72 21.72
C ASP A 331 33.20 -17.28 20.34
N ALA A 332 32.56 -16.12 20.29
CA ALA A 332 32.39 -15.33 19.08
C ALA A 332 33.20 -14.04 19.25
N GLU A 333 34.31 -13.92 18.53
CA GLU A 333 35.06 -12.67 18.44
C GLU A 333 34.11 -11.58 17.92
N THR A 334 33.70 -10.70 18.83
CA THR A 334 32.91 -9.52 18.51
C THR A 334 33.85 -8.49 17.89
N PRO A 335 33.53 -7.92 16.71
CA PRO A 335 34.41 -6.94 16.08
C PRO A 335 34.60 -5.72 17.00
N PRO A 336 35.81 -5.14 17.04
CA PRO A 336 36.14 -4.05 17.96
C PRO A 336 35.21 -2.86 17.70
N LEU A 337 34.55 -2.39 18.76
CA LEU A 337 33.67 -1.23 18.73
C LEU A 337 34.50 0.06 18.83
N LEU A 338 34.33 0.97 17.87
CA LEU A 338 34.96 2.29 17.88
C LEU A 338 34.29 3.18 18.95
N LYS A 339 35.04 3.64 19.95
CA LYS A 339 34.54 4.60 20.95
C LYS A 339 34.54 6.02 20.37
N ILE A 340 33.35 6.56 20.11
CA ILE A 340 33.18 7.90 19.50
C ILE A 340 33.03 8.96 20.61
N PRO A 341 33.86 10.02 20.64
CA PRO A 341 33.69 11.10 21.61
C PRO A 341 32.37 11.90 21.39
N PRO A 342 31.75 12.43 22.44
CA PRO A 342 30.63 13.37 22.29
C PRO A 342 31.11 14.71 21.67
N MET A 343 30.23 15.36 20.91
CA MET A 343 30.51 16.69 20.35
C MET A 343 30.42 17.76 21.45
N PRO A 344 31.32 18.77 21.46
CA PRO A 344 31.24 19.88 22.41
C PRO A 344 30.03 20.79 22.10
N PRO A 345 29.42 21.42 23.12
CA PRO A 345 28.37 22.40 22.92
C PRO A 345 28.97 23.72 22.39
N GLY A 346 28.53 24.18 21.21
CA GLY A 346 28.97 25.44 20.61
C GLY A 346 28.96 25.42 19.07
N PRO A 347 29.41 26.51 18.40
CA PRO A 347 29.61 26.49 16.96
C PRO A 347 30.71 25.48 16.61
N ASN A 348 30.30 24.37 16.00
CA ASN A 348 31.18 23.25 15.68
C ASN A 348 31.88 23.46 14.35
N SER A 349 33.21 23.36 14.33
CA SER A 349 34.02 23.44 13.12
C SER A 349 34.03 22.11 12.34
N TYR A 350 34.36 22.17 11.04
CA TYR A 350 34.59 20.95 10.24
C TYR A 350 35.67 20.05 10.86
N ALA A 351 36.72 20.62 11.46
CA ALA A 351 37.75 19.83 12.13
C ALA A 351 37.18 18.98 13.28
N GLN A 352 36.28 19.55 14.10
CA GLN A 352 35.64 18.85 15.21
C GLN A 352 34.66 17.76 14.73
N LEU A 353 33.99 17.98 13.60
CA LEU A 353 33.09 17.00 13.00
C LEU A 353 33.82 15.69 12.65
N TYR A 354 35.00 15.80 12.03
CA TYR A 354 35.82 14.67 11.56
C TYR A 354 36.78 14.10 12.62
N THR A 355 36.91 14.73 13.79
CA THR A 355 37.77 14.25 14.87
C THR A 355 37.05 13.13 15.65
N LEU A 356 37.46 11.88 15.39
CA LEU A 356 36.95 10.68 16.06
C LEU A 356 37.91 10.10 17.11
N THR A 357 39.01 10.79 17.40
CA THR A 357 40.02 10.41 18.40
C THR A 357 39.93 11.29 19.64
N ASN A 358 40.30 10.73 20.79
CA ASN A 358 40.47 11.47 22.05
C ASN A 358 41.91 11.95 22.27
N ASP A 359 42.82 11.64 21.34
CA ASP A 359 44.22 12.01 21.44
C ASP A 359 44.41 13.50 21.07
N ALA A 360 44.83 14.29 22.06
CA ALA A 360 45.10 15.72 21.91
C ALA A 360 46.27 16.02 20.95
N GLY A 361 47.25 15.11 20.83
CA GLY A 361 48.41 15.30 19.96
C GLY A 361 48.07 15.08 18.48
N LEU A 362 47.20 14.11 18.19
CA LEU A 362 46.75 13.82 16.82
C LEU A 362 45.68 14.80 16.33
N SER A 363 44.84 15.31 17.23
CA SER A 363 43.79 16.29 16.88
C SER A 363 44.34 17.71 16.62
N SER A 364 45.53 18.03 17.10
CA SER A 364 46.19 19.33 16.90
C SER A 364 47.26 19.31 15.79
N PHE A 365 47.51 18.15 15.18
CA PHE A 365 48.52 17.99 14.14
C PHE A 365 48.05 18.51 12.77
N ASP A 366 48.77 19.49 12.21
CA ASP A 366 48.49 20.00 10.86
C ASP A 366 49.16 19.14 9.79
N VAL A 367 48.36 18.32 9.11
CA VAL A 367 48.80 17.43 8.03
C VAL A 367 49.40 18.20 6.84
N LYS A 368 49.11 19.50 6.69
CA LYS A 368 49.69 20.33 5.61
C LYS A 368 51.20 20.54 5.76
N GLN A 369 51.76 20.28 6.94
CA GLN A 369 53.20 20.37 7.17
C GLN A 369 53.98 19.17 6.58
N LEU A 370 53.27 18.13 6.10
CA LEU A 370 53.87 16.95 5.51
C LEU A 370 53.95 17.04 3.98
N PRO A 371 55.08 16.65 3.35
CA PRO A 371 55.18 16.57 1.89
C PRO A 371 54.14 15.61 1.29
N ALA A 372 53.50 16.01 0.19
CA ALA A 372 52.44 15.23 -0.46
C ALA A 372 52.90 13.82 -0.87
N ASP A 373 54.13 13.67 -1.36
CA ASP A 373 54.71 12.38 -1.74
C ASP A 373 54.85 11.40 -0.56
N MET A 374 55.05 11.94 0.65
CA MET A 374 55.11 11.13 1.86
C MET A 374 53.71 10.69 2.31
N LEU A 375 52.72 11.59 2.20
CA LEU A 375 51.32 11.28 2.53
C LEU A 375 50.77 10.17 1.64
N VAL A 376 51.01 10.22 0.32
CA VAL A 376 50.55 9.18 -0.61
C VAL A 376 51.16 7.82 -0.28
N LYS A 377 52.45 7.78 0.06
CA LYS A 377 53.16 6.55 0.47
C LYS A 377 52.66 5.96 1.78
N ILE A 378 52.04 6.76 2.66
CA ILE A 378 51.49 6.32 3.95
C ILE A 378 50.00 5.94 3.81
N VAL A 379 49.21 6.77 3.13
CA VAL A 379 47.75 6.62 3.04
C VAL A 379 47.35 5.41 2.20
N ILE A 380 48.02 5.15 1.07
CA ILE A 380 47.67 4.02 0.21
C ILE A 380 47.84 2.66 0.93
N PRO A 381 48.98 2.37 1.59
CA PRO A 381 49.14 1.13 2.34
C PRO A 381 48.21 1.02 3.55
N LEU A 382 47.87 2.14 4.20
CA LEU A 382 46.91 2.15 5.30
C LEU A 382 45.50 1.82 4.80
N LEU A 383 45.02 2.48 3.74
CA LEU A 383 43.70 2.18 3.15
C LEU A 383 43.58 0.72 2.70
N ALA A 384 44.66 0.10 2.22
CA ALA A 384 44.68 -1.31 1.85
C ALA A 384 44.59 -2.27 3.05
N ARG A 385 44.87 -1.81 4.27
CA ARG A 385 44.92 -2.63 5.50
C ARG A 385 43.86 -2.25 6.55
N VAL A 386 43.13 -1.16 6.34
CA VAL A 386 42.07 -0.72 7.25
C VAL A 386 40.93 -1.73 7.23
N ASP A 387 40.50 -2.13 8.44
CA ASP A 387 39.33 -2.98 8.60
C ASP A 387 38.06 -2.27 8.10
N GLN A 388 37.32 -2.93 7.21
CA GLN A 388 36.14 -2.35 6.57
C GLN A 388 35.03 -2.07 7.60
N SER A 389 34.93 -2.86 8.67
CA SER A 389 33.90 -2.66 9.70
C SER A 389 34.18 -1.42 10.54
N LEU A 390 35.44 -1.19 10.92
CA LEU A 390 35.88 0.01 11.64
C LEU A 390 35.73 1.27 10.77
N LEU A 391 36.06 1.18 9.48
CA LEU A 391 35.86 2.30 8.55
C LEU A 391 34.38 2.68 8.43
N ASN A 392 33.49 1.68 8.31
CA ASN A 392 32.05 1.92 8.25
C ASN A 392 31.52 2.54 9.55
N GLN A 393 31.96 2.04 10.72
CA GLN A 393 31.61 2.62 12.02
C GLN A 393 32.05 4.09 12.13
N ALA A 394 33.25 4.43 11.66
CA ALA A 394 33.76 5.80 11.65
C ALA A 394 32.95 6.72 10.71
N VAL A 395 32.59 6.25 9.51
CA VAL A 395 31.78 7.00 8.56
C VAL A 395 30.37 7.25 9.10
N ASP A 396 29.74 6.25 9.71
CA ASP A 396 28.41 6.39 10.30
C ASP A 396 28.42 7.33 11.51
N ALA A 397 29.48 7.34 12.32
CA ALA A 397 29.67 8.30 13.40
C ALA A 397 29.63 9.75 12.91
N ILE A 398 30.36 10.06 11.84
CA ILE A 398 30.42 11.40 11.25
C ILE A 398 29.06 11.78 10.64
N ARG A 399 28.40 10.83 9.96
CA ARG A 399 27.06 11.04 9.38
C ARG A 399 26.03 11.40 10.45
N MET A 400 26.05 10.70 11.59
CA MET A 400 25.17 10.97 12.71
C MET A 400 25.43 12.36 13.31
N ARG A 401 26.71 12.75 13.49
CA ARG A 401 27.07 14.09 13.97
C ARG A 401 26.58 15.19 13.02
N TYR A 402 26.74 15.01 11.71
CA TYR A 402 26.28 15.97 10.70
C TYR A 402 24.75 16.15 10.73
N GLN A 403 23.99 15.06 10.82
CA GLN A 403 22.54 15.11 10.90
C GLN A 403 22.04 15.83 12.17
N THR A 404 22.71 15.64 13.30
CA THR A 404 22.40 16.35 14.55
C THR A 404 22.64 17.86 14.40
N LEU A 405 23.76 18.27 13.78
CA LEU A 405 24.05 19.68 13.53
C LEU A 405 23.04 20.32 12.57
N GLN A 406 22.63 19.60 11.52
CA GLN A 406 21.65 20.09 10.56
C GLN A 406 20.28 20.34 11.21
N LYS A 407 19.86 19.48 12.16
CA LYS A 407 18.64 19.67 12.95
C LYS A 407 18.74 20.82 13.96
N GLN A 408 19.93 21.08 14.50
CA GLN A 408 20.19 22.22 15.38
C GLN A 408 20.23 23.55 14.61
N GLN A 409 20.72 23.57 13.36
CA GLN A 409 20.65 24.75 12.50
C GLN A 409 19.23 25.10 12.06
N SER A 410 18.37 24.11 11.81
CA SER A 410 16.96 24.36 11.46
C SER A 410 16.08 24.79 12.66
N SER A 411 16.65 24.88 13.87
CA SER A 411 15.94 25.29 15.10
C SER A 411 16.43 26.61 15.68
N GLN A 412 17.34 27.33 15.01
CA GLN A 412 17.66 28.71 15.35
C GLN A 412 16.85 29.69 14.47
N PRO A 413 16.20 30.71 15.05
CA PRO A 413 15.58 31.78 14.27
C PRO A 413 16.67 32.60 13.55
N PRO A 414 16.44 33.05 12.31
CA PRO A 414 17.42 33.85 11.57
C PRO A 414 17.69 35.18 12.27
N PRO A 415 18.95 35.68 12.26
CA PRO A 415 19.26 37.04 12.69
C PRO A 415 18.70 38.05 11.69
N GLU A 416 18.08 39.10 12.23
CA GLU A 416 17.62 40.29 11.52
C GLU A 416 18.82 41.05 10.94
N GLU A 417 18.87 41.19 9.61
CA GLU A 417 19.56 42.31 8.95
C GLU A 417 18.68 42.81 7.79
N ASP A 418 18.57 44.15 7.78
CA ASP A 418 17.69 45.06 7.06
C ASP A 418 17.79 45.07 5.52
N ASP A 419 16.73 45.66 4.93
CA ASP A 419 16.59 46.24 3.58
C ASP A 419 16.40 45.26 2.39
N ASP A 420 15.41 45.37 1.49
CA ASP A 420 14.34 46.36 1.29
C ASP A 420 13.38 45.81 0.20
N TYR A 421 12.09 46.11 0.33
CA TYR A 421 11.08 46.25 -0.74
C TYR A 421 10.48 45.04 -1.50
N GLU A 422 9.24 44.65 -1.13
CA GLU A 422 8.20 44.26 -2.11
C GLU A 422 6.79 44.54 -1.53
N PRO A 423 5.91 45.32 -2.21
CA PRO A 423 4.70 45.88 -1.61
C PRO A 423 3.56 44.87 -1.43
N GLU A 424 2.89 44.93 -0.27
CA GLU A 424 1.69 44.16 0.08
C GLU A 424 0.50 44.42 -0.85
N TYR A 425 -0.13 43.35 -1.34
CA TYR A 425 -1.47 43.42 -1.95
C TYR A 425 -2.49 42.77 -1.00
N GLN A 426 -3.33 43.59 -0.37
CA GLN A 426 -4.49 43.15 0.39
C GLN A 426 -5.63 42.80 -0.59
N PRO A 427 -6.26 41.61 -0.51
CA PRO A 427 -7.47 41.33 -1.26
C PRO A 427 -8.64 42.14 -0.68
N MET A 428 -9.15 43.05 -1.49
CA MET A 428 -10.32 43.86 -1.20
C MET A 428 -11.60 43.06 -1.47
N ASP A 429 -12.47 42.98 -0.47
CA ASP A 429 -13.82 42.41 -0.55
C ASP A 429 -14.65 43.06 -1.66
N VAL A 430 -15.30 42.25 -2.49
CA VAL A 430 -16.36 42.70 -3.40
C VAL A 430 -17.66 41.98 -3.03
N PRO A 431 -18.79 42.68 -2.82
CA PRO A 431 -20.01 42.10 -2.26
C PRO A 431 -20.80 41.26 -3.28
N GLU A 432 -21.42 40.19 -2.78
CA GLU A 432 -22.54 39.49 -3.43
C GLU A 432 -23.76 40.42 -3.62
N PRO A 433 -24.51 40.31 -4.72
CA PRO A 433 -25.89 40.77 -4.77
C PRO A 433 -26.89 39.62 -4.61
N MET A 434 -27.75 39.73 -3.59
CA MET A 434 -29.00 38.97 -3.46
C MET A 434 -30.11 39.53 -4.37
N ALA A 435 -30.79 38.59 -5.02
CA ALA A 435 -32.13 38.52 -5.60
C ALA A 435 -33.08 39.75 -5.57
N GLU A 436 -33.80 39.98 -6.67
CA GLU A 436 -35.26 39.73 -6.74
C GLU A 436 -35.87 39.80 -8.17
N GLN A 437 -36.71 38.79 -8.41
CA GLN A 437 -37.78 38.51 -9.36
C GLN A 437 -38.39 39.65 -10.21
N THR A 438 -38.77 39.34 -11.47
CA THR A 438 -40.17 39.31 -11.98
C THR A 438 -40.25 39.05 -13.51
N GLY A 439 -41.27 38.30 -13.94
CA GLY A 439 -42.08 38.69 -15.11
C GLY A 439 -41.90 37.97 -16.46
N ALA A 440 -42.85 37.09 -16.77
CA ALA A 440 -43.08 36.34 -18.02
C ALA A 440 -43.23 37.16 -19.33
N MET A 441 -42.91 36.52 -20.48
CA MET A 441 -43.76 36.28 -21.68
C MET A 441 -43.03 36.34 -23.06
N SER A 442 -42.93 35.15 -23.68
CA SER A 442 -43.19 34.74 -25.09
C SER A 442 -42.63 35.45 -26.36
N MET A 443 -42.14 34.59 -27.30
CA MET A 443 -41.98 34.70 -28.79
C MET A 443 -41.01 35.80 -29.30
N ASP A 444 -40.07 35.60 -30.22
CA ASP A 444 -40.03 34.79 -31.45
C ASP A 444 -38.57 34.52 -31.90
N THR A 445 -38.41 33.66 -32.91
CA THR A 445 -37.16 33.16 -33.57
C THR A 445 -36.23 34.21 -34.19
N ALA A 446 -34.91 34.06 -34.01
CA ALA A 446 -33.89 34.41 -35.01
C ALA A 446 -32.53 33.73 -34.68
N ASP A 447 -31.94 33.08 -35.68
CA ASP A 447 -30.60 32.49 -35.70
C ASP A 447 -29.50 33.48 -35.29
N LEU A 448 -28.69 33.12 -34.29
CA LEU A 448 -27.31 33.60 -34.11
C LEU A 448 -26.47 32.52 -33.40
N GLU A 449 -25.45 32.03 -34.08
CA GLU A 449 -24.34 31.26 -33.51
C GLU A 449 -23.68 32.06 -32.37
N PRO A 450 -23.32 31.45 -31.22
CA PRO A 450 -22.38 32.07 -30.30
C PRO A 450 -20.95 31.61 -30.58
N ASP A 451 -20.18 32.61 -30.99
CA ASP A 451 -18.73 32.79 -30.95
C ASP A 451 -18.03 31.96 -29.85
N LEU A 452 -17.27 30.93 -30.27
CA LEU A 452 -16.51 30.04 -29.40
C LEU A 452 -15.22 30.74 -28.94
N VAL A 453 -15.34 31.38 -27.80
CA VAL A 453 -14.25 31.92 -26.98
C VAL A 453 -13.13 30.88 -26.83
N SER A 454 -11.95 31.24 -27.34
CA SER A 454 -10.59 30.78 -26.97
C SER A 454 -10.53 29.68 -25.90
N LEU A 455 -10.63 28.41 -26.34
CA LEU A 455 -10.30 27.28 -25.48
C LEU A 455 -8.78 27.12 -25.43
N GLY A 456 -8.20 27.56 -24.31
CA GLY A 456 -6.93 27.04 -23.80
C GLY A 456 -6.99 25.53 -23.57
N PRO A 457 -5.95 24.92 -22.96
CA PRO A 457 -5.81 23.46 -22.87
C PRO A 457 -7.12 22.82 -22.40
N PHE A 458 -7.74 21.99 -23.26
CA PHE A 458 -9.01 21.34 -22.99
C PHE A 458 -8.83 20.32 -21.86
N VAL A 459 -8.97 20.82 -20.64
CA VAL A 459 -9.26 20.01 -19.47
C VAL A 459 -10.75 19.72 -19.59
N LEU A 460 -11.11 18.43 -19.69
CA LEU A 460 -12.50 17.99 -19.52
C LEU A 460 -13.08 18.80 -18.36
N PRO A 461 -14.21 19.51 -18.53
CA PRO A 461 -14.85 20.17 -17.41
C PRO A 461 -14.96 19.12 -16.33
N GLN A 462 -14.41 19.42 -15.14
CA GLN A 462 -14.49 18.49 -14.03
C GLN A 462 -15.96 18.08 -13.93
N PRO A 463 -16.26 16.76 -13.87
CA PRO A 463 -17.63 16.32 -13.79
C PRO A 463 -18.32 17.14 -12.70
N PRO A 464 -19.58 17.58 -12.92
CA PRO A 464 -20.29 18.38 -11.94
C PRO A 464 -20.06 17.76 -10.57
N PRO A 465 -19.58 18.54 -9.58
CA PRO A 465 -19.32 17.99 -8.26
C PRO A 465 -20.61 17.31 -7.82
N LEU A 466 -20.51 16.03 -7.47
CA LEU A 466 -21.65 15.28 -6.97
C LEU A 466 -22.27 16.10 -5.85
N SER A 467 -23.58 16.30 -5.89
CA SER A 467 -24.27 16.85 -4.75
C SER A 467 -24.01 15.97 -3.53
N GLU A 468 -24.03 16.54 -2.32
CA GLU A 468 -23.83 15.75 -1.10
C GLU A 468 -24.80 14.56 -1.02
N GLU A 469 -25.99 14.71 -1.60
CA GLU A 469 -27.02 13.67 -1.67
C GLU A 469 -26.65 12.54 -2.63
N GLU A 470 -26.20 12.87 -3.85
CA GLU A 470 -25.73 11.88 -4.84
C GLU A 470 -24.45 11.18 -4.37
N ALA A 471 -23.50 11.93 -3.79
CA ALA A 471 -22.29 11.36 -3.21
C ALA A 471 -22.61 10.38 -2.07
N ALA A 472 -23.57 10.73 -1.21
CA ALA A 472 -24.03 9.86 -0.14
C ALA A 472 -24.77 8.63 -0.67
N GLU A 473 -25.56 8.74 -1.74
CA GLU A 473 -26.26 7.61 -2.37
C GLU A 473 -25.29 6.63 -3.06
N VAL A 474 -24.37 7.16 -3.87
CA VAL A 474 -23.31 6.37 -4.51
C VAL A 474 -22.43 5.71 -3.45
N GLY A 475 -22.11 6.43 -2.38
CA GLY A 475 -21.38 5.91 -1.23
C GLY A 475 -22.11 4.78 -0.52
N ARG A 476 -23.41 4.93 -0.22
CA ARG A 476 -24.25 3.86 0.35
C ARG A 476 -24.31 2.63 -0.55
N SER A 477 -24.45 2.83 -1.86
CA SER A 477 -24.44 1.74 -2.85
C SER A 477 -23.09 1.02 -2.93
N ALA A 478 -21.97 1.76 -2.85
CA ALA A 478 -20.63 1.19 -2.79
C ALA A 478 -20.41 0.37 -1.52
N VAL A 479 -20.83 0.88 -0.36
CA VAL A 479 -20.80 0.15 0.92
C VAL A 479 -21.65 -1.11 0.84
N GLY A 480 -22.87 -1.03 0.29
CA GLY A 480 -23.75 -2.17 0.10
C GLY A 480 -23.12 -3.28 -0.76
N ARG A 481 -22.41 -2.92 -1.83
CA ARG A 481 -21.64 -3.87 -2.65
C ARG A 481 -20.50 -4.53 -1.87
N VAL A 482 -19.78 -3.78 -1.03
CA VAL A 482 -18.71 -4.33 -0.18
C VAL A 482 -19.26 -5.32 0.85
N PHE A 483 -20.40 -5.02 1.48
CA PHE A 483 -21.09 -5.96 2.36
C PHE A 483 -21.62 -7.20 1.61
N GLY A 484 -22.13 -7.03 0.39
CA GLY A 484 -22.50 -8.16 -0.48
C GLY A 484 -21.33 -9.11 -0.76
N MET A 485 -20.14 -8.55 -0.99
CA MET A 485 -18.90 -9.33 -1.14
C MET A 485 -18.50 -10.02 0.17
N LEU A 486 -18.65 -9.36 1.32
CA LEU A 486 -18.39 -9.96 2.64
C LEU A 486 -19.29 -11.17 2.90
N ALA A 487 -20.60 -11.05 2.63
CA ALA A 487 -21.56 -12.14 2.77
C ALA A 487 -21.24 -13.32 1.83
N SER A 488 -20.83 -13.04 0.58
CA SER A 488 -20.40 -14.10 -0.35
C SER A 488 -19.11 -14.81 0.10
N SER A 489 -18.21 -14.10 0.80
CA SER A 489 -16.97 -14.66 1.33
C SER A 489 -17.18 -15.52 2.58
N ASP A 490 -18.23 -15.26 3.37
CA ASP A 490 -18.59 -16.11 4.53
C ASP A 490 -19.04 -17.51 4.06
N VAL A 491 -19.72 -17.61 2.92
CA VAL A 491 -20.16 -18.89 2.32
C VAL A 491 -18.98 -19.70 1.76
N ALA A 492 -17.94 -19.03 1.25
CA ALA A 492 -16.74 -19.70 0.71
C ALA A 492 -15.75 -20.15 1.80
N ALA A 493 -15.71 -19.47 2.95
CA ALA A 493 -14.77 -19.76 4.04
C ALA A 493 -15.11 -21.02 4.84
N THR A 494 -16.37 -21.46 4.85
CA THR A 494 -16.80 -22.71 5.51
C THR A 494 -16.30 -23.97 4.79
N ALA A 495 -15.92 -23.87 3.50
CA ALA A 495 -15.42 -25.01 2.72
C ALA A 495 -13.90 -25.26 2.83
N ALA A 496 -13.11 -24.35 3.43
CA ALA A 496 -11.64 -24.35 3.31
C ALA A 496 -10.87 -24.17 4.63
N LYS A 497 -11.33 -24.76 5.74
CA LYS A 497 -10.54 -24.78 7.00
C LYS A 497 -9.39 -25.81 6.94
N GLY A 498 -8.33 -25.47 6.21
CA GLY A 498 -6.98 -26.02 6.39
C GLY A 498 -6.18 -25.20 7.40
N LYS A 499 -5.48 -25.86 8.32
CA LYS A 499 -4.82 -25.34 9.53
C LYS A 499 -3.62 -24.35 9.33
N SER A 500 -3.55 -23.55 8.26
CA SER A 500 -2.36 -22.72 7.96
C SER A 500 -2.58 -21.22 7.78
N GLN A 501 -3.76 -20.66 8.04
CA GLN A 501 -3.91 -19.20 8.08
C GLN A 501 -3.43 -18.63 9.43
N GLN A 502 -2.18 -18.18 9.47
CA GLN A 502 -1.67 -17.31 10.53
C GLN A 502 -2.53 -16.04 10.60
N GLN A 503 -3.16 -15.79 11.75
CA GLN A 503 -3.86 -14.56 12.05
C GLN A 503 -2.85 -13.41 12.18
N LEU A 504 -2.66 -12.63 11.12
CA LEU A 504 -1.70 -11.52 11.07
C LEU A 504 -2.08 -10.29 11.95
N GLY A 505 -3.12 -10.39 12.79
CA GLY A 505 -3.50 -9.38 13.78
C GLY A 505 -3.65 -7.96 13.23
N PHE A 506 -3.44 -6.96 14.10
CA PHE A 506 -3.65 -5.52 13.85
C PHE A 506 -2.77 -4.93 12.73
N ALA A 507 -1.67 -5.60 12.35
CA ALA A 507 -0.67 -5.09 11.40
C ALA A 507 -0.98 -5.38 9.92
N ARG A 508 -2.10 -6.03 9.62
CA ARG A 508 -2.47 -6.38 8.25
C ARG A 508 -2.79 -5.14 7.40
N LEU A 509 -2.18 -5.06 6.22
CA LEU A 509 -2.47 -4.03 5.23
C LEU A 509 -3.86 -4.27 4.63
N ALA A 510 -4.79 -3.33 4.84
CA ALA A 510 -6.14 -3.40 4.26
C ALA A 510 -6.06 -3.42 2.71
N GLY A 511 -6.84 -4.29 2.07
CA GLY A 511 -6.87 -4.44 0.60
C GLY A 511 -5.70 -5.23 -0.02
N SER A 512 -4.84 -5.86 0.79
CA SER A 512 -3.69 -6.65 0.28
C SER A 512 -4.04 -8.09 -0.09
N THR A 513 -5.09 -8.62 0.51
CA THR A 513 -5.72 -9.93 0.28
C THR A 513 -7.22 -9.69 0.23
N PHE A 514 -7.93 -10.25 -0.74
CA PHE A 514 -9.37 -10.04 -0.94
C PHE A 514 -10.22 -11.01 -0.10
N ASP A 515 -9.76 -11.34 1.11
CA ASP A 515 -10.40 -12.29 2.02
C ASP A 515 -11.30 -11.58 3.03
N ARG A 516 -12.16 -12.36 3.71
CA ARG A 516 -13.14 -11.87 4.67
C ARG A 516 -12.56 -10.85 5.65
N ASP A 517 -11.47 -11.21 6.33
CA ASP A 517 -10.91 -10.38 7.39
C ASP A 517 -10.33 -9.05 6.86
N ALA A 518 -9.89 -8.99 5.60
CA ALA A 518 -9.46 -7.75 4.97
C ALA A 518 -10.64 -6.82 4.61
N TRP A 519 -11.78 -7.39 4.18
CA TRP A 519 -13.00 -6.62 3.96
C TRP A 519 -13.56 -6.05 5.27
N VAL A 520 -13.56 -6.84 6.35
CA VAL A 520 -13.95 -6.36 7.68
C VAL A 520 -13.00 -5.26 8.16
N THR A 521 -11.69 -5.42 7.97
CA THR A 521 -10.70 -4.37 8.34
C THR A 521 -10.91 -3.08 7.54
N MET A 522 -11.27 -3.19 6.26
CA MET A 522 -11.56 -2.03 5.43
C MET A 522 -12.84 -1.32 5.89
N LEU A 523 -13.92 -2.06 6.17
CA LEU A 523 -15.19 -1.50 6.63
C LEU A 523 -15.07 -0.81 7.99
N THR A 524 -14.38 -1.45 8.95
CA THR A 524 -14.13 -0.86 10.28
C THR A 524 -13.28 0.41 10.20
N ARG A 525 -12.26 0.46 9.34
CA ARG A 525 -11.47 1.68 9.11
C ARG A 525 -12.23 2.76 8.34
N LEU A 526 -13.09 2.38 7.39
CA LEU A 526 -13.93 3.33 6.66
C LEU A 526 -14.98 3.95 7.58
N ALA A 527 -15.56 3.16 8.50
CA ALA A 527 -16.46 3.66 9.53
C ALA A 527 -15.75 4.65 10.48
N THR A 528 -14.56 4.31 10.97
CA THR A 528 -13.88 5.07 12.03
C THR A 528 -13.05 6.25 11.51
N ARG A 529 -12.28 6.06 10.44
CA ARG A 529 -11.26 7.03 9.98
C ARG A 529 -11.76 8.01 8.93
N SER A 530 -12.79 7.66 8.15
CA SER A 530 -13.38 8.56 7.16
C SER A 530 -14.01 9.84 7.73
N PRO A 531 -14.66 9.84 8.92
CA PRO A 531 -15.20 11.07 9.52
C PRO A 531 -14.17 11.84 10.37
N ALA A 532 -12.99 11.27 10.66
CA ALA A 532 -12.02 11.87 11.57
C ALA A 532 -11.50 13.21 11.01
N GLY A 533 -11.83 14.31 11.70
CA GLY A 533 -11.46 15.69 11.32
C GLY A 533 -12.49 16.43 10.47
N LEU A 534 -13.53 15.77 9.96
CA LEU A 534 -14.61 16.41 9.17
C LEU A 534 -15.86 16.74 10.01
N GLU A 535 -16.05 16.11 11.16
CA GLU A 535 -17.22 16.36 12.03
C GLU A 535 -17.08 17.61 12.92
N MET A 536 -15.92 18.29 12.88
CA MET A 536 -15.59 19.44 13.75
C MET A 536 -16.15 20.77 13.22
N GLN A 537 -16.63 20.83 11.98
CA GLN A 537 -17.14 22.06 11.35
C GLN A 537 -18.65 22.34 11.53
N GLY A 538 -19.39 21.43 12.17
CA GLY A 538 -20.82 21.63 12.40
C GLY A 538 -21.09 22.52 13.61
N LYS A 539 -21.14 23.85 13.43
CA LYS A 539 -21.64 24.81 14.44
C LYS A 539 -22.93 24.26 15.07
N LYS A 540 -22.95 24.12 16.40
CA LYS A 540 -24.13 23.72 17.17
C LYS A 540 -25.21 24.80 17.02
N SER A 541 -26.18 24.56 16.14
CA SER A 541 -27.52 25.14 16.25
C SER A 541 -28.41 24.12 16.94
N GLU A 542 -28.97 24.49 18.10
CA GLU A 542 -29.67 23.60 19.02
C GLU A 542 -31.00 23.05 18.47
N ASP A 543 -31.49 23.55 17.34
CA ASP A 543 -32.76 23.09 16.73
C ASP A 543 -32.60 21.97 15.67
N ALA A 544 -31.38 21.52 15.36
CA ALA A 544 -31.11 20.58 14.26
C ALA A 544 -30.93 19.10 14.70
N ALA A 545 -31.21 18.74 15.95
CA ALA A 545 -31.00 17.38 16.45
C ALA A 545 -31.90 16.31 15.78
N SER A 546 -33.00 16.73 15.13
CA SER A 546 -33.98 15.82 14.52
C SER A 546 -33.80 15.58 13.01
N ARG A 547 -32.86 16.25 12.33
CA ARG A 547 -32.69 16.19 10.87
C ARG A 547 -31.26 16.02 10.35
N ARG A 548 -30.31 15.54 11.15
CA ARG A 548 -28.98 15.17 10.63
C ARG A 548 -29.12 13.90 9.76
N LYS A 549 -29.05 14.05 8.43
CA LYS A 549 -28.98 12.90 7.50
C LYS A 549 -27.83 11.99 7.95
N PRO A 550 -28.04 10.65 8.04
CA PRO A 550 -27.01 9.75 8.56
C PRO A 550 -25.76 9.84 7.67
N THR A 551 -24.63 10.21 8.28
CA THR A 551 -23.33 10.18 7.59
C THR A 551 -23.05 8.77 7.10
N ILE A 552 -22.32 8.64 5.99
CA ILE A 552 -21.95 7.33 5.42
C ILE A 552 -21.25 6.44 6.46
N SER A 553 -20.46 7.06 7.34
CA SER A 553 -19.83 6.38 8.47
C SER A 553 -20.86 5.76 9.42
N ASN A 554 -21.87 6.51 9.87
CA ASN A 554 -22.94 5.98 10.71
C ASN A 554 -23.76 4.88 10.00
N SER A 555 -23.97 5.00 8.69
CA SER A 555 -24.59 3.93 7.90
C SER A 555 -23.75 2.64 7.88
N ILE A 556 -22.41 2.75 7.82
CA ILE A 556 -21.51 1.60 7.89
C ILE A 556 -21.55 0.99 9.29
N ARG A 557 -21.52 1.81 10.35
CA ARG A 557 -21.61 1.36 11.75
C ARG A 557 -22.92 0.63 12.05
N GLU A 558 -24.06 1.14 11.57
CA GLU A 558 -25.35 0.46 11.66
C GLU A 558 -25.34 -0.90 10.96
N THR A 559 -24.71 -0.97 9.78
CA THR A 559 -24.63 -2.23 9.04
C THR A 559 -23.68 -3.22 9.71
N LEU A 560 -22.54 -2.76 10.27
CA LEU A 560 -21.64 -3.58 11.08
C LEU A 560 -22.33 -4.12 12.33
N TYR A 561 -23.09 -3.27 13.02
CA TYR A 561 -23.89 -3.65 14.18
C TYR A 561 -24.87 -4.78 13.87
N ARG A 562 -25.68 -4.64 12.80
CA ARG A 562 -26.61 -5.69 12.36
C ARG A 562 -25.88 -6.97 11.97
N TYR A 563 -24.79 -6.85 11.20
CA TYR A 563 -23.97 -7.99 10.81
C TYR A 563 -23.39 -8.73 12.02
N ILE A 564 -22.93 -8.06 13.06
CA ILE A 564 -22.42 -8.74 14.26
C ILE A 564 -23.56 -9.45 15.01
N LEU A 565 -24.74 -8.83 15.13
CA LEU A 565 -25.86 -9.40 15.88
C LEU A 565 -26.51 -10.61 15.22
N GLU A 566 -26.52 -10.69 13.88
CA GLU A 566 -27.03 -11.85 13.13
C GLU A 566 -26.34 -13.17 13.56
N ASP A 567 -25.03 -13.13 13.87
CA ASP A 567 -24.29 -14.27 14.41
C ASP A 567 -23.16 -13.79 15.34
N PHE A 568 -23.53 -13.40 16.56
CA PHE A 568 -22.56 -12.93 17.54
C PHE A 568 -21.48 -13.97 17.85
N ARG A 569 -21.84 -15.26 17.91
CA ARG A 569 -20.93 -16.35 18.29
C ARG A 569 -19.83 -16.53 17.23
N GLY A 570 -20.18 -16.54 15.95
CA GLY A 570 -19.22 -16.63 14.84
C GLY A 570 -18.48 -15.31 14.54
N ARG A 571 -19.07 -14.17 14.91
CA ARG A 571 -18.58 -12.82 14.54
C ARG A 571 -18.00 -12.01 15.71
N VAL A 572 -17.80 -12.63 16.88
CA VAL A 572 -17.22 -11.96 18.06
C VAL A 572 -15.88 -11.24 17.78
N ASN A 573 -15.03 -11.85 16.95
CA ASN A 573 -13.74 -11.25 16.56
C ASN A 573 -13.93 -9.94 15.77
N VAL A 574 -14.97 -9.86 14.95
CA VAL A 574 -15.31 -8.67 14.16
C VAL A 574 -15.74 -7.54 15.09
N GLY A 575 -16.58 -7.85 16.08
CA GLY A 575 -17.02 -6.89 17.10
C GLY A 575 -15.85 -6.35 17.94
N ILE A 576 -14.96 -7.24 18.41
CA ILE A 576 -13.76 -6.85 19.17
C ILE A 576 -12.86 -5.94 18.34
N MET A 577 -12.58 -6.30 17.07
CA MET A 577 -11.75 -5.51 16.18
C MET A 577 -12.35 -4.12 15.93
N TRP A 578 -13.65 -4.07 15.66
CA TRP A 578 -14.35 -2.80 15.43
C TRP A 578 -14.31 -1.89 16.67
N LEU A 579 -14.62 -2.42 17.86
CA LEU A 579 -14.60 -1.65 19.10
C LEU A 579 -13.20 -1.14 19.47
N ASN A 580 -12.16 -1.94 19.23
CA ASN A 580 -10.78 -1.50 19.43
C ASN A 580 -10.40 -0.36 18.46
N GLU A 581 -10.87 -0.42 17.21
CA GLU A 581 -10.64 0.65 16.23
C GLU A 581 -11.42 1.93 16.57
N GLU A 582 -12.68 1.83 17.01
CA GLU A 582 -13.48 3.00 17.47
C GLU A 582 -12.83 3.66 18.69
N TRP A 583 -12.42 2.89 19.69
CA TRP A 583 -11.73 3.44 20.86
C TRP A 583 -10.40 4.10 20.48
N TYR A 584 -9.61 3.46 19.62
CA TYR A 584 -8.35 4.05 19.15
C TYR A 584 -8.60 5.38 18.43
N ASN A 585 -9.64 5.43 17.59
CA ASN A 585 -10.03 6.64 16.88
C ASN A 585 -10.44 7.76 17.86
N ASP A 586 -11.30 7.47 18.83
CA ASP A 586 -11.72 8.41 19.87
C ASP A 586 -10.49 9.00 20.62
N ARG A 587 -9.50 8.16 20.96
CA ARG A 587 -8.26 8.61 21.62
C ARG A 587 -7.38 9.47 20.72
N VAL A 588 -7.30 9.18 19.43
CA VAL A 588 -6.56 10.00 18.46
C VAL A 588 -7.23 11.35 18.27
N GLN A 589 -8.57 11.39 18.13
CA GLN A 589 -9.31 12.64 18.00
C GLN A 589 -9.22 13.51 19.25
N MET A 590 -9.33 12.92 20.45
CA MET A 590 -9.15 13.63 21.72
C MET A 590 -7.75 14.25 21.83
N LYS A 591 -6.69 13.54 21.44
CA LYS A 591 -5.32 14.08 21.42
C LYS A 591 -5.14 15.20 20.41
N PHE A 592 -5.74 15.06 19.23
CA PHE A 592 -5.69 16.07 18.18
C PHE A 592 -6.42 17.36 18.60
N ALA A 593 -7.64 17.23 19.12
CA ALA A 593 -8.39 18.35 19.67
C ALA A 593 -7.67 19.02 20.85
N ALA A 594 -7.00 18.24 21.72
CA ALA A 594 -6.19 18.80 22.81
C ALA A 594 -4.96 19.58 22.32
N SER A 595 -4.35 19.16 21.20
CA SER A 595 -3.19 19.86 20.61
C SER A 595 -3.52 21.15 19.86
N GLN A 596 -4.79 21.36 19.51
CA GLN A 596 -5.28 22.56 18.81
C GLN A 596 -5.91 23.60 19.76
N ARG A 597 -5.83 23.40 21.08
CA ARG A 597 -6.37 24.35 22.06
C ARG A 597 -5.55 25.64 22.08
N VAL A 598 -6.20 26.76 21.77
CA VAL A 598 -5.77 28.13 22.14
C VAL A 598 -6.56 28.51 23.40
N GLU A 599 -5.95 29.25 24.33
CA GLU A 599 -6.47 29.51 25.70
C GLU A 599 -7.85 30.17 25.79
N GLU A 600 -8.45 30.59 24.66
CA GLU A 600 -9.74 31.32 24.62
C GLU A 600 -10.92 30.58 23.96
N ASP A 601 -10.74 29.36 23.42
CA ASP A 601 -11.85 28.63 22.77
C ASP A 601 -12.61 27.69 23.72
N GLU A 602 -13.95 27.81 23.73
CA GLU A 602 -14.88 26.90 24.42
C GLU A 602 -14.58 25.42 24.09
N GLU A 603 -14.75 24.53 25.08
CA GLU A 603 -14.49 23.09 24.96
C GLU A 603 -15.09 22.48 23.68
N ALA A 604 -14.24 22.27 22.67
CA ALA A 604 -14.60 21.52 21.48
C ALA A 604 -14.97 20.08 21.89
N SER A 605 -16.28 19.82 22.00
CA SER A 605 -16.86 18.52 22.33
C SER A 605 -16.61 17.52 21.20
N VAL A 606 -15.52 16.76 21.28
CA VAL A 606 -15.25 15.63 20.39
C VAL A 606 -16.33 14.56 20.58
N PRO A 607 -17.06 14.13 19.53
CA PRO A 607 -18.04 13.06 19.65
C PRO A 607 -17.34 11.71 19.93
N LEU A 608 -17.60 11.13 21.10
CA LEU A 608 -17.08 9.81 21.49
C LEU A 608 -18.02 8.70 21.01
N HIS A 609 -17.52 7.79 20.20
CA HIS A 609 -18.33 6.75 19.56
C HIS A 609 -18.25 5.41 20.29
N TYR A 610 -17.13 5.10 20.94
CA TYR A 610 -16.88 3.83 21.60
C TYR A 610 -17.97 3.46 22.62
N ASP A 611 -18.26 4.36 23.57
CA ASP A 611 -19.22 4.12 24.65
C ASP A 611 -20.63 3.88 24.13
N HIS A 612 -21.05 4.61 23.09
CA HIS A 612 -22.35 4.43 22.45
C HIS A 612 -22.46 3.02 21.83
N TRP A 613 -21.48 2.63 21.02
CA TRP A 613 -21.56 1.37 20.26
C TRP A 613 -21.31 0.13 21.11
N VAL A 614 -20.43 0.19 22.12
CA VAL A 614 -20.21 -0.95 23.04
C VAL A 614 -21.46 -1.25 23.85
N LEU A 615 -22.14 -0.22 24.38
CA LEU A 615 -23.39 -0.39 25.13
C LEU A 615 -24.52 -0.90 24.23
N ARG A 616 -24.62 -0.37 23.02
CA ARG A 616 -25.62 -0.84 22.06
C ARG A 616 -25.37 -2.29 21.62
N LEU A 617 -24.12 -2.68 21.40
CA LEU A 617 -23.76 -4.06 21.08
C LEU A 617 -24.16 -4.99 22.23
N LEU A 618 -23.80 -4.63 23.47
CA LEU A 618 -24.19 -5.35 24.68
C LEU A 618 -25.70 -5.51 24.76
N ASP A 619 -26.46 -4.42 24.61
CA ASP A 619 -27.93 -4.46 24.66
C ASP A 619 -28.54 -5.34 23.57
N GLY A 620 -27.88 -5.43 22.41
CA GLY A 620 -28.31 -6.26 21.30
C GLY A 620 -28.12 -7.76 21.54
N PHE A 621 -26.99 -8.20 22.11
CA PHE A 621 -26.71 -9.64 22.27
C PHE A 621 -26.95 -10.20 23.68
N LEU A 622 -26.92 -9.38 24.74
CA LEU A 622 -27.10 -9.82 26.13
C LEU A 622 -28.41 -10.62 26.34
N PRO A 623 -29.57 -10.25 25.74
CA PRO A 623 -30.79 -11.04 25.87
C PRO A 623 -30.67 -12.48 25.33
N TYR A 624 -29.83 -12.67 24.31
CA TYR A 624 -29.66 -13.93 23.56
C TYR A 624 -28.49 -14.80 24.04
N LEU A 625 -27.83 -14.41 25.14
CA LEU A 625 -26.77 -15.21 25.76
C LEU A 625 -27.35 -16.33 26.62
N ASP A 626 -26.81 -17.54 26.45
CA ASP A 626 -27.08 -18.69 27.30
C ASP A 626 -25.95 -18.86 28.34
N SER A 627 -26.20 -19.67 29.37
CA SER A 627 -25.17 -20.11 30.34
C SER A 627 -23.94 -20.75 29.68
N ARG A 628 -24.10 -21.34 28.49
CA ARG A 628 -23.04 -21.97 27.68
C ARG A 628 -22.05 -20.97 27.06
N ASP A 629 -22.45 -19.70 26.90
CA ASP A 629 -21.65 -18.69 26.21
C ASP A 629 -20.65 -17.97 27.12
N THR A 630 -20.51 -18.42 28.37
CA THR A 630 -19.61 -17.84 29.38
C THR A 630 -18.21 -17.58 28.84
N LYS A 631 -17.63 -18.52 28.07
CA LYS A 631 -16.29 -18.34 27.50
C LYS A 631 -16.23 -17.24 26.44
N ILE A 632 -17.23 -17.17 25.56
CA ILE A 632 -17.29 -16.18 24.47
C ILE A 632 -17.52 -14.78 25.06
N PHE A 633 -18.40 -14.68 26.05
CA PHE A 633 -18.70 -13.41 26.70
C PHE A 633 -17.53 -12.88 27.54
N ILE A 634 -16.87 -13.75 28.32
CA ILE A 634 -15.62 -13.40 29.02
C ILE A 634 -14.56 -12.93 28.03
N ARG A 635 -14.39 -13.66 26.92
CA ARG A 635 -13.44 -13.30 25.88
C ARG A 635 -13.72 -11.91 25.32
N PHE A 636 -14.98 -11.64 24.95
CA PHE A 636 -15.42 -10.33 24.48
C PHE A 636 -15.07 -9.22 25.48
N LEU A 637 -15.52 -9.34 26.74
CA LEU A 637 -15.24 -8.34 27.79
C LEU A 637 -13.74 -8.19 28.10
N SER A 638 -12.95 -9.25 27.90
CA SER A 638 -11.51 -9.23 28.12
C SER A 638 -10.68 -8.69 26.96
N GLU A 639 -11.27 -8.57 25.77
CA GLU A 639 -10.56 -8.09 24.56
C GLU A 639 -11.05 -6.70 24.13
N ILE A 640 -12.14 -6.17 24.72
CA ILE A 640 -12.50 -4.76 24.57
C ILE A 640 -11.47 -3.84 25.28
N PRO A 641 -11.25 -2.63 24.75
CA PRO A 641 -10.18 -1.74 25.20
C PRO A 641 -10.45 -1.10 26.57
N GLU A 642 -11.69 -0.67 26.84
CA GLU A 642 -12.06 0.05 28.07
C GLU A 642 -13.37 -0.46 28.66
N VAL A 643 -13.38 -0.73 29.96
CA VAL A 643 -14.55 -1.19 30.70
C VAL A 643 -15.04 -0.05 31.60
N THR A 644 -16.17 0.53 31.24
CA THR A 644 -16.80 1.66 31.95
C THR A 644 -17.85 1.16 32.95
N ILE A 645 -18.27 2.04 33.87
CA ILE A 645 -19.32 1.74 34.86
C ILE A 645 -20.61 1.28 34.17
N ALA A 646 -21.01 1.94 33.08
CA ALA A 646 -22.20 1.58 32.32
C ALA A 646 -22.12 0.14 31.75
N ILE A 647 -20.95 -0.29 31.28
CA ILE A 647 -20.74 -1.67 30.84
C ILE A 647 -20.93 -2.63 32.00
N THR A 648 -20.32 -2.37 33.16
CA THR A 648 -20.48 -3.23 34.34
C THR A 648 -21.91 -3.30 34.86
N GLN A 649 -22.68 -2.22 34.75
CA GLN A 649 -24.11 -2.22 35.09
C GLN A 649 -24.93 -3.11 34.13
N ARG A 650 -24.63 -3.10 32.82
CA ARG A 650 -25.27 -4.02 31.87
C ARG A 650 -24.88 -5.47 32.13
N VAL A 651 -23.63 -5.74 32.51
CA VAL A 651 -23.20 -7.08 32.94
C VAL A 651 -23.96 -7.51 34.20
N ALA A 652 -24.06 -6.64 35.21
CA ALA A 652 -24.79 -6.89 36.45
C ALA A 652 -26.28 -7.17 36.20
N SER A 653 -26.88 -6.57 35.17
CA SER A 653 -28.27 -6.82 34.79
C SER A 653 -28.55 -8.27 34.38
N LEU A 654 -27.54 -9.05 33.99
CA LEU A 654 -27.68 -10.49 33.73
C LEU A 654 -28.02 -11.28 34.99
N ALA A 655 -27.68 -10.79 36.18
CA ALA A 655 -28.01 -11.45 37.45
C ALA A 655 -29.51 -11.36 37.80
N LYS A 656 -30.32 -10.61 37.03
CA LYS A 656 -31.79 -10.62 37.13
C LYS A 656 -32.40 -11.96 36.75
N ASP A 657 -31.71 -12.74 35.92
CA ASP A 657 -32.11 -14.07 35.52
C ASP A 657 -31.33 -15.11 36.33
N PRO A 658 -32.00 -15.94 37.16
CA PRO A 658 -31.40 -17.03 37.93
C PRO A 658 -30.41 -17.91 37.16
N GLU A 659 -30.71 -18.24 35.91
CA GLU A 659 -29.86 -19.12 35.10
C GLU A 659 -28.55 -18.46 34.64
N ARG A 660 -28.50 -17.12 34.67
CA ARG A 660 -27.39 -16.30 34.16
C ARG A 660 -26.56 -15.66 35.28
N VAL A 661 -26.93 -15.86 36.56
CA VAL A 661 -26.18 -15.35 37.72
C VAL A 661 -24.72 -15.81 37.70
N ASN A 662 -24.48 -17.09 37.42
CA ASN A 662 -23.12 -17.63 37.33
C ASN A 662 -22.33 -17.01 36.16
N LEU A 663 -22.97 -16.80 35.00
CA LEU A 663 -22.34 -16.11 33.85
C LEU A 663 -21.87 -14.70 34.25
N CYS A 664 -22.73 -13.95 34.95
CA CYS A 664 -22.42 -12.61 35.46
C CYS A 664 -21.23 -12.63 36.43
N VAL A 665 -21.29 -13.47 37.47
CA VAL A 665 -20.25 -13.55 38.51
C VAL A 665 -18.89 -13.98 37.94
N HIS A 666 -18.85 -15.00 37.07
CA HIS A 666 -17.59 -15.43 36.45
C HIS A 666 -17.01 -14.37 35.52
N SER A 667 -17.86 -13.60 34.82
CA SER A 667 -17.42 -12.51 33.95
C SER A 667 -16.79 -11.36 34.74
N LEU A 668 -17.43 -10.93 35.82
CA LEU A 668 -16.89 -9.91 36.73
C LEU A 668 -15.62 -10.39 37.43
N GLN A 669 -15.59 -11.65 37.90
CA GLN A 669 -14.42 -12.25 38.53
C GLN A 669 -13.21 -12.27 37.58
N TYR A 670 -13.41 -12.59 36.31
CA TYR A 670 -12.35 -12.60 35.31
C TYR A 670 -11.77 -11.18 35.11
N LEU A 671 -12.63 -10.16 35.00
CA LEU A 671 -12.20 -8.77 34.87
C LEU A 671 -11.42 -8.30 36.11
N ILE A 672 -11.86 -8.66 37.32
CA ILE A 672 -11.14 -8.34 38.58
C ILE A 672 -9.70 -8.90 38.56
N LEU A 673 -9.52 -10.11 38.02
CA LEU A 673 -8.23 -10.79 38.01
C LEU A 673 -7.29 -10.26 36.92
N PHE A 674 -7.79 -10.06 35.70
CA PHE A 674 -6.96 -9.79 34.51
C PHE A 674 -7.02 -8.35 33.98
N ARG A 675 -7.85 -7.48 34.55
CA ARG A 675 -7.95 -6.04 34.20
C ARG A 675 -7.80 -5.16 35.44
N PRO A 676 -6.57 -4.92 35.95
CA PRO A 676 -6.34 -4.08 37.13
C PRO A 676 -7.03 -2.69 37.10
N PRO A 677 -7.07 -1.95 35.97
CA PRO A 677 -7.72 -0.64 35.92
C PRO A 677 -9.24 -0.67 36.15
N ALA A 678 -9.92 -1.77 35.78
CA ALA A 678 -11.37 -1.91 35.94
C ALA A 678 -11.76 -2.62 37.24
N ARG A 679 -10.78 -3.04 38.06
CA ARG A 679 -10.98 -3.91 39.21
C ARG A 679 -11.96 -3.33 40.23
N GLU A 680 -11.77 -2.07 40.64
CA GLU A 680 -12.65 -1.44 41.63
C GLU A 680 -14.07 -1.26 41.12
N ILE A 681 -14.23 -0.91 39.84
CA ILE A 681 -15.55 -0.77 39.20
C ILE A 681 -16.27 -2.13 39.18
N CYS A 682 -15.56 -3.21 38.83
CA CYS A 682 -16.11 -4.55 38.84
C CYS A 682 -16.38 -5.09 40.26
N LEU A 683 -15.58 -4.72 41.26
CA LEU A 683 -15.82 -5.08 42.66
C LEU A 683 -17.08 -4.40 43.21
N ASN A 684 -17.28 -3.11 42.91
CA ASN A 684 -18.50 -2.38 43.27
C ASN A 684 -19.73 -3.02 42.61
N ALA A 685 -19.67 -3.31 41.31
CA ALA A 685 -20.77 -3.99 40.62
C ALA A 685 -21.04 -5.41 41.17
N LEU A 686 -20.00 -6.14 41.58
CA LEU A 686 -20.14 -7.46 42.18
C LEU A 686 -20.76 -7.40 43.59
N GLU A 687 -20.43 -6.36 44.36
CA GLU A 687 -21.03 -6.08 45.67
C GLU A 687 -22.51 -5.71 45.53
N ASP A 688 -22.86 -4.88 44.55
CA ASP A 688 -24.26 -4.56 44.23
C ASP A 688 -25.05 -5.83 43.85
N VAL A 689 -24.46 -6.72 43.05
CA VAL A 689 -25.05 -8.01 42.69
C VAL A 689 -25.21 -8.93 43.91
N TYR A 690 -24.21 -8.98 44.79
CA TYR A 690 -24.22 -9.77 46.03
C TYR A 690 -25.34 -9.32 46.99
N GLN A 691 -25.55 -8.01 47.10
CA GLN A 691 -26.62 -7.43 47.92
C GLN A 691 -28.01 -7.61 47.30
N SER A 692 -28.11 -7.51 45.97
CA SER A 692 -29.38 -7.50 45.24
C SER A 692 -29.96 -8.89 44.93
N TYR A 693 -29.12 -9.92 44.75
CA TYR A 693 -29.54 -11.24 44.29
C TYR A 693 -29.05 -12.37 45.20
N GLU A 694 -29.97 -13.08 45.86
CA GLU A 694 -29.64 -14.12 46.84
C GLU A 694 -28.85 -15.29 46.24
N GLU A 695 -29.19 -15.68 45.01
CA GLU A 695 -28.55 -16.78 44.27
C GLU A 695 -27.09 -16.50 43.91
N SER A 696 -26.69 -15.22 43.90
CA SER A 696 -25.31 -14.81 43.60
C SER A 696 -24.38 -14.95 44.81
N ARG A 697 -24.92 -15.01 46.03
CA ARG A 697 -24.17 -14.97 47.30
C ARG A 697 -23.09 -16.07 47.42
N PRO A 698 -23.33 -17.35 47.04
CA PRO A 698 -22.31 -18.40 47.16
C PRO A 698 -21.10 -18.21 46.24
N ALA A 699 -21.30 -17.64 45.05
CA ALA A 699 -20.24 -17.44 44.06
C ALA A 699 -19.56 -16.07 44.23
N ALA A 700 -20.34 -14.99 44.37
CA ALA A 700 -19.84 -13.65 44.57
C ALA A 700 -19.16 -13.49 45.95
N GLY A 701 -19.70 -14.11 47.01
CA GLY A 701 -19.11 -14.08 48.35
C GLY A 701 -17.71 -14.68 48.43
N LYS A 702 -17.41 -15.74 47.66
CA LYS A 702 -16.05 -16.31 47.56
C LYS A 702 -15.05 -15.34 46.95
N VAL A 703 -15.49 -14.56 45.96
CA VAL A 703 -14.64 -13.56 45.29
C VAL A 703 -14.47 -12.33 46.18
N LEU A 704 -15.54 -11.84 46.80
CA LEU A 704 -15.49 -10.71 47.73
C LEU A 704 -14.65 -11.01 48.96
N ALA A 705 -14.75 -12.21 49.56
CA ALA A 705 -13.91 -12.60 50.70
C ALA A 705 -12.40 -12.56 50.38
N LYS A 706 -12.01 -12.76 49.11
CA LYS A 706 -10.62 -12.72 48.66
C LYS A 706 -10.09 -11.30 48.41
N TRP A 707 -10.94 -10.39 47.93
CA TRP A 707 -10.53 -9.06 47.46
C TRP A 707 -11.01 -7.89 48.33
N ARG A 708 -12.11 -8.08 49.08
CA ARG A 708 -12.64 -7.20 50.13
C ARG A 708 -13.04 -8.05 51.36
N PRO A 709 -12.09 -8.63 52.10
CA PRO A 709 -12.40 -9.31 53.35
C PRO A 709 -13.01 -8.28 54.31
N GLN A 710 -14.32 -8.36 54.57
CA GLN A 710 -14.93 -7.54 55.61
C GLN A 710 -14.26 -7.87 56.95
N LYS A 711 -13.68 -6.85 57.61
CA LYS A 711 -13.51 -6.90 59.07
C LYS A 711 -14.91 -7.08 59.65
N SER A 712 -15.09 -8.12 60.44
CA SER A 712 -16.27 -8.31 61.27
C SER A 712 -16.45 -7.09 62.18
N ASP A 713 -17.44 -6.25 61.91
CA ASP A 713 -17.99 -5.34 62.92
C ASP A 713 -19.44 -5.69 63.20
N GLN A 714 -19.60 -6.33 64.37
CA GLN A 714 -20.57 -5.98 65.39
C GLN A 714 -22.00 -5.75 64.91
N HIS A 715 -22.78 -6.85 64.91
CA HIS A 715 -24.18 -6.75 65.32
C HIS A 715 -24.21 -6.24 66.77
N GLN A 716 -24.49 -4.95 66.96
CA GLN A 716 -24.93 -4.40 68.24
C GLN A 716 -26.35 -3.82 68.06
N PRO A 717 -27.34 -4.29 68.85
CA PRO A 717 -28.76 -3.97 68.68
C PRO A 717 -29.16 -2.70 69.44
N PRO A 718 -30.29 -2.06 69.09
CA PRO A 718 -31.24 -1.59 70.12
C PRO A 718 -32.74 -1.76 69.67
N PRO A 719 -33.79 -1.46 70.48
CA PRO A 719 -34.64 -2.47 71.13
C PRO A 719 -36.17 -2.24 70.90
N PRO A 720 -37.12 -2.68 71.77
CA PRO A 720 -38.27 -3.51 71.40
C PRO A 720 -39.57 -2.75 71.05
N SER A 721 -40.48 -3.41 70.33
CA SER A 721 -41.91 -3.11 70.36
C SER A 721 -42.73 -4.38 70.63
N ASP A 722 -43.46 -4.34 71.75
CA ASP A 722 -44.44 -5.32 72.19
C ASP A 722 -45.56 -5.51 71.17
N GLN A 723 -45.92 -6.77 70.89
CA GLN A 723 -47.30 -7.27 71.06
C GLN A 723 -47.40 -8.79 70.80
N GLN A 724 -47.51 -9.51 71.91
CA GLN A 724 -48.42 -10.63 72.21
C GLN A 724 -48.66 -11.80 71.22
N GLN A 725 -48.18 -12.96 71.68
CA GLN A 725 -48.90 -14.24 71.86
C GLN A 725 -49.43 -15.01 70.62
N SER A 726 -48.84 -16.19 70.36
CA SER A 726 -49.35 -17.47 70.90
C SER A 726 -48.58 -18.70 70.35
N THR A 727 -47.98 -19.47 71.27
CA THR A 727 -47.94 -20.97 71.38
C THR A 727 -47.83 -21.81 70.09
N LEU A 728 -46.93 -22.80 69.94
CA LEU A 728 -46.71 -23.95 70.83
C LEU A 728 -45.38 -24.66 70.55
N THR A 729 -44.82 -25.18 71.65
CA THR A 729 -43.71 -26.12 71.84
C THR A 729 -43.91 -27.51 71.23
N THR A 730 -42.83 -28.11 70.69
CA THR A 730 -42.33 -29.45 71.12
C THR A 730 -40.86 -29.72 70.73
N ARG A 731 -40.04 -30.01 71.74
CA ARG A 731 -38.73 -30.72 71.73
C ARG A 731 -39.01 -32.22 72.00
N PRO A 732 -38.01 -33.13 72.10
CA PRO A 732 -36.87 -33.47 71.22
C PRO A 732 -36.66 -35.02 71.19
N ALA A 733 -35.40 -35.46 71.00
CA ALA A 733 -34.78 -36.74 71.45
C ALA A 733 -34.57 -37.79 70.33
N THR A 734 -33.34 -38.00 69.80
CA THR A 734 -32.15 -38.71 70.34
C THR A 734 -32.30 -40.21 70.50
N GLN A 735 -31.43 -40.98 69.81
CA GLN A 735 -30.54 -42.06 70.29
C GLN A 735 -30.02 -42.83 69.04
N SER A 736 -28.72 -42.81 68.70
CA SER A 736 -27.60 -43.61 69.24
C SER A 736 -27.91 -45.11 69.18
N THR A 737 -27.10 -45.99 68.57
CA THR A 737 -25.79 -46.46 69.06
C THR A 737 -25.16 -47.42 68.02
N ASP A 738 -23.85 -47.29 67.77
CA ASP A 738 -22.77 -48.27 68.09
C ASP A 738 -22.47 -49.28 66.96
N SER A 739 -21.24 -49.60 66.58
CA SER A 739 -19.92 -49.62 67.27
C SER A 739 -18.81 -49.34 66.24
N ALA A 740 -17.78 -48.49 66.46
CA ALA A 740 -16.52 -48.73 67.20
C ALA A 740 -15.84 -50.06 66.82
N SER A 741 -14.67 -50.08 66.18
CA SER A 741 -13.31 -49.91 66.75
C SER A 741 -12.34 -50.60 65.74
N GLU A 742 -11.05 -50.37 65.54
CA GLU A 742 -9.94 -49.62 66.18
C GLU A 742 -8.77 -49.70 65.16
N LEU A 743 -8.07 -48.62 64.79
CA LEU A 743 -6.80 -48.12 65.38
C LEU A 743 -5.61 -49.10 65.25
N ARG A 744 -4.52 -48.80 64.52
CA ARG A 744 -3.33 -47.95 64.83
C ARG A 744 -2.24 -48.34 63.79
N SER A 745 -1.17 -47.63 63.42
CA SER A 745 -0.57 -46.32 63.69
C SER A 745 0.76 -46.23 62.90
N THR A 746 1.30 -45.00 62.75
CA THR A 746 2.73 -44.59 62.66
C THR A 746 3.56 -44.79 61.38
N ASP A 747 3.71 -43.68 60.63
CA ASP A 747 4.90 -42.97 60.06
C ASP A 747 6.35 -43.45 60.41
N PRO A 748 7.45 -42.91 59.80
CA PRO A 748 7.65 -42.14 58.55
C PRO A 748 8.93 -42.46 57.71
N ASN A 749 8.89 -42.20 56.38
CA ASN A 749 9.91 -41.58 55.48
C ASN A 749 11.39 -42.17 55.39
N PRO A 750 12.31 -41.63 54.55
CA PRO A 750 12.64 -42.09 53.17
C PRO A 750 14.13 -42.46 52.94
N ALA A 751 14.48 -43.11 51.79
CA ALA A 751 15.72 -42.90 51.01
C ALA A 751 15.92 -43.92 49.85
N THR A 752 16.10 -43.39 48.64
CA THR A 752 16.98 -43.74 47.47
C THR A 752 17.48 -45.19 47.14
N PRO A 753 17.87 -45.45 45.85
CA PRO A 753 17.70 -46.71 45.09
C PRO A 753 18.94 -47.62 45.06
N PRO A 754 18.92 -48.78 44.33
CA PRO A 754 19.66 -48.87 43.05
C PRO A 754 19.19 -49.92 41.98
N ALA A 755 19.66 -49.67 40.75
CA ALA A 755 20.21 -50.56 39.68
C ALA A 755 19.55 -51.89 39.22
N SER A 756 19.46 -52.07 37.88
CA SER A 756 19.95 -53.21 37.04
C SER A 756 19.45 -53.04 35.57
N GLN A 757 20.29 -52.72 34.59
CA GLN A 757 21.04 -53.59 33.63
C GLN A 757 20.20 -54.37 32.59
N ASN A 758 20.40 -54.05 31.28
CA ASN A 758 20.83 -54.96 30.19
C ASN A 758 20.82 -54.23 28.82
N LEU A 759 22.00 -54.01 28.21
CA LEU A 759 22.58 -54.66 27.01
C LEU A 759 21.94 -54.22 25.66
N GLU A 760 22.65 -53.41 24.84
CA GLU A 760 23.54 -53.80 23.70
C GLU A 760 22.69 -54.08 22.42
N GLN A 761 22.86 -53.47 21.23
CA GLN A 761 24.04 -53.20 20.41
C GLN A 761 23.76 -52.13 19.32
N GLN A 762 24.78 -51.36 18.96
CA GLN A 762 24.97 -50.65 17.68
C GLN A 762 26.03 -51.43 16.85
N PRO A 763 26.11 -51.25 15.51
CA PRO A 763 27.13 -50.34 14.92
C PRO A 763 26.61 -49.56 13.69
N SER A 764 26.80 -48.23 13.56
CA SER A 764 27.90 -47.48 12.88
C SER A 764 28.34 -48.05 11.51
N ASP A 765 27.88 -47.46 10.39
CA ASP A 765 28.57 -46.48 9.49
C ASP A 765 29.46 -47.16 8.41
N PRO A 766 29.73 -46.61 7.20
CA PRO A 766 29.94 -45.18 6.89
C PRO A 766 29.49 -44.63 5.48
N VAL A 767 29.60 -43.30 5.35
CA VAL A 767 29.64 -42.39 4.18
C VAL A 767 30.80 -42.74 3.20
N PRO A 768 30.99 -42.23 1.92
CA PRO A 768 30.28 -41.24 1.08
C PRO A 768 29.97 -41.64 -0.39
N SER A 769 29.11 -40.84 -1.06
CA SER A 769 29.35 -40.18 -2.36
C SER A 769 28.35 -39.04 -2.57
#